data_AF-A0A9X2KZB1-F1
#
_entry.id   AF-A0A9X2KZB1-F1
#
_cell.length_a   1.000
_cell.length_b   1.000
_cell.length_c   1.000
_cell.angle_alpha   90.00
_cell.angle_beta   90.00
_cell.angle_gamma   90.00
#
_symmetry.space_group_name_H-M   'P 1'
#
loop_
_entity.id
_entity.type
_entity.pdbx_description
1 polymer ?
#
loop_
_entity_poly.entity_id
_entity_poly.type
_entity_poly.pdbx_seq_one_letter_code
_entity_poly.pdbx_strand_id
1 'polypeptide(L)'
;MNKTKLIFGLFVLLFSLNSTAQDSKGTVYVDENGVMRWSGGEEVKGFGVNYSVPFAHAYRSAEKKGLDIKAEMDKDIYHFTRLGFDLYRLHVWDTEISDEQGNLLENEHLEAFDYLLSQLKDRDINFVITPIAYWGNGWPEPDEDTPGFSDKYGKEKSLTDPEAIKAQQNYLAQFLEHVNPYTGVAYKNEPNIIAFEVSNEPHHRGEPEEVKEFINKMVSAMRSTGSEKPIFYNVSHSVHLAETYFDSNIQGGTFQWYPTGLGFQKELEGNLLPNVNDYNIPFDEVIQASGKAKLVYEFDAADVNKSYMYPAMARSFREAGIQIATHFAYDPTFLAYANTEYNTHYMNLNYTPHKALALMIASKIFHEVELGKDLGTYPENLEFGNFKISYEGDIATYASEDEFIYTNSSNQQAENISELKSLSGHGSSTVVDYNGKGAYFLDKLEDGAWRLEVMPDPVLIKNPFGSNSLEKTVSVISWKENEMKLDLPDLGTDFSIQALNDGNEYNSEAENSKFRISPGTYLLSAKGTEIDLAKAGKNLRVPLNAFEAQSSTVDETYLVHDPVSVAPAGQTFDLELSAVSKSEIEKIEAWFRNGNVYESVELKAENNYDYSVEVPAKLLEPGFLEYRIIVKTKAGDHTFPGAYDGSPADWDFYGEELYSTRIVQEDSPVYLFHAENDHENLVRPWTPGNKLVPTGENSAEYHVKIDELFEEDVENLGAEPVYDYSFRYNFRKKLGNRTINSKNKLVLKARSPGNTTKKMQVALVMDNGAAFGKIVELGPELKEIEIDPTDLQPVKTVTLPRPYPGFLPYYFDHEYSGDLELEKVESVQFSIGPGMTAQELKQPHEVAIESLRIE
;
A
#
# COMPACT_ATOMS: atom_id res chain seq x y z
N MET A 1 -86.26 -7.75 -13.06
CA MET A 1 -85.79 -7.47 -14.44
C MET A 1 -84.31 -7.14 -14.38
N ASN A 2 -83.50 -7.88 -15.16
CA ASN A 2 -82.10 -7.69 -15.60
C ASN A 2 -81.01 -7.43 -14.55
N LYS A 3 -80.10 -8.38 -14.26
CA LYS A 3 -78.94 -8.88 -15.05
C LYS A 3 -77.83 -7.85 -15.29
N THR A 4 -76.80 -7.95 -14.44
CA THR A 4 -75.37 -8.20 -14.73
C THR A 4 -74.62 -7.38 -15.80
N LYS A 5 -73.43 -6.91 -15.36
CA LYS A 5 -72.22 -6.48 -16.10
C LYS A 5 -72.22 -5.07 -16.69
N LEU A 6 -71.52 -4.15 -16.00
CA LEU A 6 -70.56 -3.25 -16.63
C LEU A 6 -69.52 -2.76 -15.58
N ILE A 7 -68.31 -3.35 -15.66
CA ILE A 7 -66.98 -2.70 -15.51
C ILE A 7 -66.76 -1.97 -14.16
N PHE A 8 -66.22 -2.58 -13.09
CA PHE A 8 -64.83 -3.05 -12.89
C PHE A 8 -63.78 -2.19 -13.62
N GLY A 9 -63.61 -0.96 -13.15
CA GLY A 9 -62.62 -0.02 -13.66
C GLY A 9 -62.51 1.21 -12.77
N LEU A 10 -62.32 1.03 -11.45
CA LEU A 10 -61.99 2.14 -10.54
C LEU A 10 -61.31 1.67 -9.23
N PHE A 11 -60.52 0.60 -9.27
CA PHE A 11 -59.80 0.08 -8.10
C PHE A 11 -58.39 -0.48 -8.40
N VAL A 12 -57.75 -0.03 -9.48
CA VAL A 12 -56.37 -0.42 -9.87
C VAL A 12 -55.54 0.80 -10.31
N LEU A 13 -55.60 1.90 -9.55
CA LEU A 13 -54.80 3.11 -9.84
C LEU A 13 -54.33 3.81 -8.55
N LEU A 14 -54.01 3.01 -7.54
CA LEU A 14 -53.40 3.45 -6.27
C LEU A 14 -52.21 2.57 -5.84
N PHE A 15 -51.65 1.79 -6.77
CA PHE A 15 -50.37 1.13 -6.59
C PHE A 15 -49.49 1.47 -7.79
N SER A 16 -48.23 1.83 -7.51
CA SER A 16 -47.15 2.20 -8.45
C SER A 16 -46.97 3.70 -8.71
N LEU A 17 -46.86 4.48 -7.63
CA LEU A 17 -46.01 5.68 -7.61
C LEU A 17 -45.25 5.68 -6.27
N ASN A 18 -44.45 4.63 -6.03
CA ASN A 18 -43.15 4.87 -5.42
C ASN A 18 -42.29 5.40 -6.56
N SER A 19 -42.42 6.69 -6.86
CA SER A 19 -41.28 7.42 -7.38
C SER A 19 -40.18 7.17 -6.35
N THR A 20 -39.21 6.34 -6.71
CA THR A 20 -37.88 6.44 -6.13
C THR A 20 -37.59 7.93 -6.10
N ALA A 21 -37.46 8.48 -4.89
CA ALA A 21 -36.88 9.79 -4.75
C ALA A 21 -35.56 9.68 -5.48
N GLN A 22 -35.46 10.35 -6.62
CA GLN A 22 -34.19 10.66 -7.23
C GLN A 22 -33.51 11.51 -6.15
N ASP A 23 -32.70 10.84 -5.31
CA ASP A 23 -32.01 11.50 -4.21
C ASP A 23 -31.38 12.74 -4.79
N SER A 24 -31.76 13.90 -4.27
CA SER A 24 -31.22 15.17 -4.71
C SER A 24 -29.81 15.30 -4.16
N LYS A 25 -28.91 14.40 -4.56
CA LYS A 25 -27.47 14.59 -4.42
C LYS A 25 -27.17 15.91 -5.10
N GLY A 26 -26.66 16.86 -4.30
CA GLY A 26 -26.36 18.19 -4.78
C GLY A 26 -25.35 18.15 -5.93
N THR A 27 -25.41 19.09 -6.86
CA THR A 27 -24.35 19.26 -7.85
C THR A 27 -23.08 19.76 -7.16
N VAL A 28 -21.92 19.28 -7.59
CA VAL A 28 -20.61 19.76 -7.10
C VAL A 28 -20.17 20.97 -7.92
N TYR A 29 -19.60 21.96 -7.26
CA TYR A 29 -18.92 23.10 -7.88
C TYR A 29 -17.64 23.44 -7.11
N VAL A 30 -16.74 24.24 -7.70
CA VAL A 30 -15.57 24.80 -7.00
C VAL A 30 -15.88 26.26 -6.66
N ASP A 31 -15.74 26.62 -5.40
CA ASP A 31 -15.97 27.99 -4.93
C ASP A 31 -14.78 28.93 -5.22
N GLU A 32 -14.93 30.21 -4.88
CA GLU A 32 -13.89 31.22 -5.11
C GLU A 32 -12.59 31.01 -4.32
N ASN A 33 -12.62 30.16 -3.28
CA ASN A 33 -11.46 29.81 -2.46
C ASN A 33 -10.79 28.51 -2.93
N GLY A 34 -11.23 27.93 -4.05
CA GLY A 34 -10.71 26.66 -4.54
C GLY A 34 -11.22 25.44 -3.77
N VAL A 35 -12.36 25.54 -3.08
CA VAL A 35 -12.96 24.42 -2.35
C VAL A 35 -14.08 23.79 -3.19
N MET A 36 -14.00 22.49 -3.45
CA MET A 36 -15.11 21.70 -3.97
C MET A 36 -16.23 21.67 -2.93
N ARG A 37 -17.43 22.10 -3.33
CA ARG A 37 -18.61 22.11 -2.47
C ARG A 37 -19.78 21.42 -3.13
N TRP A 38 -20.57 20.73 -2.30
CA TRP A 38 -21.93 20.35 -2.66
C TRP A 38 -22.78 21.62 -2.83
N SER A 39 -23.85 21.56 -3.64
CA SER A 39 -24.79 22.69 -3.80
C SER A 39 -25.38 23.24 -2.48
N GLY A 40 -25.35 22.46 -1.40
CA GLY A 40 -25.71 22.90 -0.04
C GLY A 40 -24.67 23.75 0.68
N GLY A 41 -23.45 23.89 0.13
CA GLY A 41 -22.35 24.65 0.70
C GLY A 41 -21.31 23.82 1.47
N GLU A 42 -21.59 22.55 1.73
CA GLU A 42 -20.66 21.67 2.46
C GLU A 42 -19.44 21.29 1.61
N GLU A 43 -18.28 21.15 2.27
CA GLU A 43 -17.05 20.63 1.65
C GLU A 43 -17.31 19.24 1.06
N VAL A 44 -16.87 19.00 -0.18
CA VAL A 44 -16.76 17.64 -0.70
C VAL A 44 -15.56 16.98 -0.03
N LYS A 45 -15.81 15.88 0.66
CA LYS A 45 -14.82 14.97 1.23
C LYS A 45 -15.02 13.60 0.59
N GLY A 46 -13.97 12.80 0.52
CA GLY A 46 -14.08 11.48 -0.07
C GLY A 46 -12.73 10.78 -0.15
N PHE A 47 -12.77 9.46 0.03
CA PHE A 47 -11.59 8.62 -0.03
C PHE A 47 -11.93 7.22 -0.55
N GLY A 48 -11.02 6.64 -1.33
CA GLY A 48 -11.13 5.25 -1.73
C GLY A 48 -10.01 4.81 -2.66
N VAL A 49 -10.33 4.14 -3.76
CA VAL A 49 -9.36 3.39 -4.55
C VAL A 49 -9.54 3.57 -6.06
N ASN A 50 -8.45 3.32 -6.79
CA ASN A 50 -8.49 2.95 -8.19
C ASN A 50 -8.70 1.43 -8.32
N TYR A 51 -9.49 1.02 -9.31
CA TYR A 51 -9.83 -0.36 -9.59
C TYR A 51 -10.14 -0.56 -11.08
N SER A 52 -9.28 -1.29 -11.77
CA SER A 52 -9.14 -1.34 -13.24
C SER A 52 -9.79 -2.55 -13.92
N VAL A 53 -10.52 -3.39 -13.18
CA VAL A 53 -11.07 -4.67 -13.69
C VAL A 53 -11.77 -4.60 -15.04
N PRO A 54 -12.56 -3.56 -15.39
CA PRO A 54 -13.18 -3.48 -16.72
C PRO A 54 -12.21 -3.44 -17.91
N PHE A 55 -10.91 -3.22 -17.68
CA PHE A 55 -9.92 -2.93 -18.72
C PHE A 55 -8.63 -3.76 -18.55
N ALA A 56 -7.80 -3.75 -19.59
CA ALA A 56 -6.40 -4.18 -19.57
C ALA A 56 -6.14 -5.56 -18.91
N HIS A 57 -5.06 -5.67 -18.12
CA HIS A 57 -4.59 -6.95 -17.59
C HIS A 57 -5.60 -7.66 -16.69
N ALA A 58 -6.34 -6.92 -15.86
CA ALA A 58 -7.33 -7.52 -14.96
C ALA A 58 -8.49 -8.14 -15.75
N TYR A 59 -9.02 -7.43 -16.74
CA TYR A 59 -10.05 -7.95 -17.65
C TYR A 59 -9.58 -9.22 -18.36
N ARG A 60 -8.43 -9.16 -19.05
CA ARG A 60 -7.86 -10.30 -19.77
C ARG A 60 -7.57 -11.49 -18.87
N SER A 61 -7.16 -11.24 -17.62
CA SER A 61 -6.89 -12.31 -16.67
C SER A 61 -8.16 -13.00 -16.18
N ALA A 62 -9.26 -12.25 -16.01
CA ALA A 62 -10.57 -12.84 -15.74
C ALA A 62 -11.02 -13.75 -16.89
N GLU A 63 -10.86 -13.30 -18.14
CA GLU A 63 -11.17 -14.11 -19.33
C GLU A 63 -10.33 -15.38 -19.43
N LYS A 64 -9.00 -15.28 -19.24
CA LYS A 64 -8.08 -16.44 -19.22
C LYS A 64 -8.47 -17.48 -18.18
N LYS A 65 -9.04 -17.04 -17.05
CA LYS A 65 -9.53 -17.90 -15.96
C LYS A 65 -10.98 -18.36 -16.15
N GLY A 66 -11.68 -17.85 -17.17
CA GLY A 66 -13.10 -18.17 -17.42
C GLY A 66 -14.04 -17.65 -16.33
N LEU A 67 -13.73 -16.51 -15.72
CA LEU A 67 -14.51 -15.91 -14.63
C LEU A 67 -15.61 -14.99 -15.16
N ASP A 68 -16.71 -14.87 -14.40
CA ASP A 68 -17.72 -13.84 -14.62
C ASP A 68 -17.24 -12.53 -14.00
N ILE A 69 -16.78 -11.62 -14.85
CA ILE A 69 -16.18 -10.37 -14.40
C ILE A 69 -17.12 -9.51 -13.56
N LYS A 70 -18.43 -9.54 -13.83
CA LYS A 70 -19.41 -8.75 -13.07
C LYS A 70 -19.54 -9.29 -11.66
N ALA A 71 -19.59 -10.62 -11.53
CA ALA A 71 -19.63 -11.28 -10.23
C ALA A 71 -18.33 -11.05 -9.43
N GLU A 72 -17.16 -11.02 -10.09
CA GLU A 72 -15.91 -10.69 -9.39
C GLU A 72 -15.87 -9.22 -8.93
N MET A 73 -16.36 -8.29 -9.74
CA MET A 73 -16.51 -6.88 -9.32
C MET A 73 -17.43 -6.74 -8.11
N ASP A 74 -18.55 -7.46 -8.06
CA ASP A 74 -19.50 -7.41 -6.94
C ASP A 74 -18.85 -7.78 -5.60
N LYS A 75 -17.93 -8.77 -5.61
CA LYS A 75 -17.16 -9.18 -4.42
C LYS A 75 -16.20 -8.10 -3.97
N ASP A 76 -15.48 -7.46 -4.89
CA ASP A 76 -14.53 -6.40 -4.54
C ASP A 76 -15.25 -5.14 -4.05
N ILE A 77 -16.38 -4.79 -4.67
CA ILE A 77 -17.22 -3.67 -4.25
C ILE A 77 -17.86 -3.91 -2.86
N TYR A 78 -18.16 -5.16 -2.50
CA TYR A 78 -18.52 -5.50 -1.12
C TYR A 78 -17.42 -5.07 -0.15
N HIS A 79 -16.14 -5.35 -0.45
CA HIS A 79 -15.02 -4.92 0.38
C HIS A 79 -14.92 -3.39 0.45
N PHE A 80 -15.11 -2.67 -0.67
CA PHE A 80 -15.09 -1.19 -0.66
C PHE A 80 -16.14 -0.62 0.29
N THR A 81 -17.34 -1.20 0.25
CA THR A 81 -18.46 -0.82 1.13
C THR A 81 -18.14 -1.13 2.58
N ARG A 82 -17.54 -2.30 2.86
CA ARG A 82 -17.16 -2.71 4.22
C ARG A 82 -16.07 -1.82 4.82
N LEU A 83 -15.12 -1.40 4.00
CA LEU A 83 -14.04 -0.47 4.36
C LEU A 83 -14.50 0.99 4.45
N GLY A 84 -15.76 1.27 4.10
CA GLY A 84 -16.33 2.61 4.17
C GLY A 84 -15.75 3.58 3.14
N PHE A 85 -15.28 3.08 1.99
CA PHE A 85 -14.91 3.93 0.87
C PHE A 85 -16.15 4.59 0.30
N ASP A 86 -16.04 5.87 -0.03
CA ASP A 86 -17.09 6.70 -0.59
C ASP A 86 -16.64 7.42 -1.87
N LEU A 87 -15.44 7.07 -2.36
CA LEU A 87 -14.87 7.57 -3.59
C LEU A 87 -14.23 6.45 -4.42
N TYR A 88 -14.43 6.54 -5.72
CA TYR A 88 -13.75 5.75 -6.74
C TYR A 88 -13.14 6.68 -7.78
N ARG A 89 -11.98 6.30 -8.32
CA ARG A 89 -11.40 7.00 -9.47
C ARG A 89 -10.80 5.98 -10.40
N LEU A 90 -10.90 6.20 -11.70
CA LEU A 90 -10.11 5.44 -12.66
C LEU A 90 -9.83 6.25 -13.93
N HIS A 91 -8.63 6.04 -14.50
CA HIS A 91 -8.38 6.33 -15.91
C HIS A 91 -8.93 5.23 -16.82
N VAL A 92 -9.62 5.62 -17.87
CA VAL A 92 -10.17 4.68 -18.83
C VAL A 92 -9.14 4.45 -19.93
N TRP A 93 -8.96 3.18 -20.32
CA TRP A 93 -8.18 2.82 -21.50
C TRP A 93 -8.99 3.19 -22.75
N ASP A 94 -8.96 4.48 -23.11
CA ASP A 94 -9.62 5.02 -24.29
C ASP A 94 -9.26 4.25 -25.57
N THR A 95 -8.07 3.64 -25.58
CA THR A 95 -7.61 2.77 -26.66
C THR A 95 -8.48 1.52 -26.88
N GLU A 96 -9.08 0.98 -25.82
CA GLU A 96 -9.95 -0.21 -25.86
C GLU A 96 -11.40 0.14 -26.22
N ILE A 97 -11.83 1.39 -26.08
CA ILE A 97 -13.23 1.81 -26.25
C ILE A 97 -13.44 2.96 -27.24
N SER A 98 -12.45 3.25 -28.07
CA SER A 98 -12.57 4.25 -29.14
C SER A 98 -11.98 3.76 -30.45
N ASP A 99 -12.29 4.44 -31.55
CA ASP A 99 -11.53 4.31 -32.80
C ASP A 99 -10.47 5.41 -32.97
N GLU A 100 -9.67 5.31 -34.02
CA GLU A 100 -8.64 6.28 -34.38
C GLU A 100 -9.16 7.73 -34.60
N GLN A 101 -10.46 7.92 -34.82
CA GLN A 101 -11.12 9.22 -34.96
C GLN A 101 -11.80 9.69 -33.66
N GLY A 102 -11.64 8.92 -32.58
CA GLY A 102 -12.26 9.18 -31.28
C GLY A 102 -13.76 8.96 -31.27
N ASN A 103 -14.32 8.11 -32.13
CA ASN A 103 -15.69 7.66 -31.93
C ASN A 103 -15.72 6.64 -30.79
N LEU A 104 -16.65 6.81 -29.85
CA LEU A 104 -16.87 5.87 -28.76
C LEU A 104 -17.40 4.55 -29.31
N LEU A 105 -16.84 3.44 -28.83
CA LEU A 105 -17.25 2.10 -29.21
C LEU A 105 -18.01 1.45 -28.05
N GLU A 106 -19.26 1.06 -28.30
CA GLU A 106 -20.04 0.24 -27.37
C GLU A 106 -19.58 -1.22 -27.50
N ASN A 107 -18.77 -1.65 -26.53
CA ASN A 107 -18.19 -2.99 -26.45
C ASN A 107 -18.22 -3.55 -25.02
N GLU A 108 -17.65 -4.74 -24.82
CA GLU A 108 -17.60 -5.45 -23.55
C GLU A 108 -16.89 -4.68 -22.43
N HIS A 109 -15.86 -3.90 -22.75
CA HIS A 109 -15.13 -3.09 -21.77
C HIS A 109 -15.97 -1.91 -21.28
N LEU A 110 -16.62 -1.19 -22.20
CA LEU A 110 -17.53 -0.10 -21.84
C LEU A 110 -18.74 -0.63 -21.05
N GLU A 111 -19.28 -1.80 -21.44
CA GLU A 111 -20.37 -2.46 -20.71
C GLU A 111 -19.95 -2.87 -19.29
N ALA A 112 -18.75 -3.42 -19.11
CA ALA A 112 -18.22 -3.79 -17.80
C ALA A 112 -17.99 -2.54 -16.92
N PHE A 113 -17.48 -1.45 -17.50
CA PHE A 113 -17.32 -0.18 -16.80
C PHE A 113 -18.66 0.44 -16.42
N ASP A 114 -19.65 0.41 -17.30
CA ASP A 114 -21.01 0.85 -17.00
C ASP A 114 -21.64 0.04 -15.85
N TYR A 115 -21.43 -1.27 -15.85
CA TYR A 115 -21.86 -2.13 -14.75
C TYR A 115 -21.18 -1.71 -13.44
N LEU A 116 -19.85 -1.56 -13.43
CA LEU A 116 -19.10 -1.12 -12.26
C LEU A 116 -19.65 0.19 -11.67
N LEU A 117 -19.84 1.22 -12.51
CA LEU A 117 -20.39 2.51 -12.06
C LEU A 117 -21.81 2.37 -11.49
N SER A 118 -22.64 1.49 -12.05
CA SER A 118 -23.98 1.22 -11.50
C SER A 118 -23.91 0.58 -10.11
N GLN A 119 -22.98 -0.35 -9.91
CA GLN A 119 -22.81 -1.04 -8.63
C GLN A 119 -22.23 -0.13 -7.55
N LEU A 120 -21.27 0.71 -7.90
CA LEU A 120 -20.72 1.72 -6.99
C LEU A 120 -21.80 2.76 -6.61
N LYS A 121 -22.64 3.18 -7.57
CA LYS A 121 -23.77 4.08 -7.33
C LYS A 121 -24.76 3.51 -6.30
N ASP A 122 -25.14 2.24 -6.44
CA ASP A 122 -26.09 1.57 -5.54
C ASP A 122 -25.59 1.50 -4.09
N ARG A 123 -24.28 1.73 -3.87
CA ARG A 123 -23.61 1.76 -2.56
C ARG A 123 -23.21 3.17 -2.13
N ASP A 124 -23.76 4.19 -2.79
CA ASP A 124 -23.53 5.61 -2.53
C ASP A 124 -22.08 6.10 -2.72
N ILE A 125 -21.25 5.32 -3.42
CA ILE A 125 -19.87 5.69 -3.72
C ILE A 125 -19.88 6.75 -4.83
N ASN A 126 -19.11 7.84 -4.64
CA ASN A 126 -18.92 8.88 -5.65
C ASN A 126 -17.74 8.55 -6.55
N PHE A 127 -17.67 9.18 -7.73
CA PHE A 127 -16.61 8.91 -8.69
C PHE A 127 -15.97 10.18 -9.26
N VAL A 128 -14.66 10.13 -9.45
CA VAL A 128 -13.91 11.00 -10.36
C VAL A 128 -13.51 10.16 -11.56
N ILE A 129 -13.92 10.55 -12.78
CA ILE A 129 -13.63 9.74 -13.98
C ILE A 129 -12.59 10.45 -14.84
N THR A 130 -11.57 9.70 -15.27
CA THR A 130 -10.52 10.20 -16.17
C THR A 130 -10.66 9.50 -17.52
N PRO A 131 -11.29 10.11 -18.55
CA PRO A 131 -11.65 9.36 -19.76
C PRO A 131 -10.48 8.91 -20.64
N ILE A 132 -9.30 9.50 -20.49
CA ILE A 132 -8.17 9.27 -21.41
C ILE A 132 -6.93 8.83 -20.61
N ALA A 133 -6.29 7.75 -21.04
CA ALA A 133 -5.01 7.27 -20.50
C ALA A 133 -3.81 7.69 -21.37
N TYR A 134 -3.92 7.62 -22.70
CA TYR A 134 -2.82 7.83 -23.68
C TYR A 134 -1.88 6.65 -23.96
N TRP A 135 -1.82 5.63 -23.12
CA TRP A 135 -0.95 4.47 -23.32
C TRP A 135 -1.76 3.20 -23.63
N GLY A 136 -1.05 2.15 -24.08
CA GLY A 136 -1.66 0.88 -24.44
C GLY A 136 -2.19 0.08 -23.24
N ASN A 137 -2.84 -1.05 -23.53
CA ASN A 137 -3.46 -1.91 -22.50
C ASN A 137 -2.53 -3.03 -21.99
N GLY A 138 -1.25 -3.00 -22.36
CA GLY A 138 -0.34 -4.13 -22.23
C GLY A 138 0.03 -4.45 -20.81
N TRP A 139 0.43 -3.46 -20.00
CA TRP A 139 1.10 -3.69 -18.71
C TRP A 139 0.36 -4.71 -17.81
N PRO A 140 1.06 -5.71 -17.24
CA PRO A 140 2.51 -6.01 -17.34
C PRO A 140 2.89 -6.85 -18.59
N GLU A 141 1.94 -7.11 -19.47
CA GLU A 141 2.11 -7.84 -20.72
C GLU A 141 2.48 -6.88 -21.88
N PRO A 142 2.83 -7.38 -23.07
CA PRO A 142 2.92 -6.53 -24.26
C PRO A 142 1.55 -5.92 -24.61
N ASP A 143 1.56 -4.70 -25.17
CA ASP A 143 0.35 -4.07 -25.70
C ASP A 143 -0.31 -4.92 -26.80
N GLU A 144 -1.64 -4.95 -26.78
CA GLU A 144 -2.43 -5.50 -27.87
C GLU A 144 -2.68 -4.44 -28.96
N ASP A 145 -2.94 -4.89 -30.18
CA ASP A 145 -3.37 -4.01 -31.27
C ASP A 145 -4.82 -3.56 -30.99
N THR A 146 -4.98 -2.31 -30.55
CA THR A 146 -6.27 -1.74 -30.12
C THR A 146 -6.73 -0.63 -31.08
N PRO A 147 -8.05 -0.45 -31.30
CA PRO A 147 -8.55 0.42 -32.36
C PRO A 147 -8.44 1.93 -32.08
N GLY A 148 -8.16 2.32 -30.83
CA GLY A 148 -8.33 3.70 -30.39
C GLY A 148 -7.24 4.67 -30.82
N PHE A 149 -7.55 5.95 -30.69
CA PHE A 149 -6.64 7.02 -31.09
C PHE A 149 -5.33 7.03 -30.29
N SER A 150 -5.35 6.62 -29.01
CA SER A 150 -4.13 6.57 -28.20
C SER A 150 -3.13 5.52 -28.69
N ASP A 151 -3.56 4.35 -29.16
CA ASP A 151 -2.67 3.38 -29.82
C ASP A 151 -2.02 3.95 -31.08
N LYS A 152 -2.83 4.57 -31.96
CA LYS A 152 -2.35 5.15 -33.22
C LYS A 152 -1.32 6.28 -33.04
N TYR A 153 -1.63 7.23 -32.16
CA TYR A 153 -0.85 8.46 -32.03
C TYR A 153 0.22 8.34 -30.96
N GLY A 154 0.00 7.50 -29.93
CA GLY A 154 0.80 7.47 -28.72
C GLY A 154 0.65 8.75 -27.89
N LYS A 155 1.21 8.73 -26.68
CA LYS A 155 1.10 9.83 -25.71
C LYS A 155 1.61 11.17 -26.24
N GLU A 156 2.82 11.21 -26.81
CA GLU A 156 3.43 12.47 -27.27
C GLU A 156 2.61 13.15 -28.37
N LYS A 157 2.25 12.42 -29.43
CA LYS A 157 1.51 13.03 -30.55
C LYS A 157 0.07 13.33 -30.18
N SER A 158 -0.52 12.63 -29.20
CA SER A 158 -1.85 12.97 -28.70
C SER A 158 -1.93 14.40 -28.15
N LEU A 159 -0.82 14.95 -27.64
CA LEU A 159 -0.80 16.31 -27.11
C LEU A 159 -0.58 17.39 -28.18
N THR A 160 -0.04 17.04 -29.35
CA THR A 160 0.42 18.04 -30.35
C THR A 160 -0.17 17.86 -31.75
N ASP A 161 -0.55 16.65 -32.16
CA ASP A 161 -1.05 16.38 -33.52
C ASP A 161 -2.50 16.89 -33.66
N PRO A 162 -2.80 17.77 -34.64
CA PRO A 162 -4.14 18.31 -34.81
C PRO A 162 -5.25 17.27 -35.01
N GLU A 163 -4.97 16.14 -35.66
CA GLU A 163 -5.96 15.08 -35.86
C GLU A 163 -6.16 14.27 -34.56
N ALA A 164 -5.10 14.04 -33.79
CA ALA A 164 -5.22 13.39 -32.47
C ALA A 164 -5.98 14.27 -31.46
N ILE A 165 -5.74 15.58 -31.47
CA ILE A 165 -6.48 16.55 -30.67
C ILE A 165 -7.96 16.52 -31.05
N LYS A 166 -8.27 16.48 -32.36
CA LYS A 166 -9.65 16.40 -32.84
C LYS A 166 -10.33 15.08 -32.45
N ALA A 167 -9.61 13.96 -32.49
CA ALA A 167 -10.10 12.67 -32.02
C ALA A 167 -10.48 12.73 -30.53
N GLN A 168 -9.62 13.29 -29.69
CA GLN A 168 -9.92 13.48 -28.26
C GLN A 168 -11.15 14.37 -28.02
N GLN A 169 -11.31 15.46 -28.77
CA GLN A 169 -12.52 16.30 -28.66
C GLN A 169 -13.79 15.52 -29.02
N ASN A 170 -13.74 14.71 -30.08
CA ASN A 170 -14.85 13.85 -30.50
C ASN A 170 -15.17 12.81 -29.41
N TYR A 171 -14.13 12.15 -28.89
CA TYR A 171 -14.24 11.12 -27.87
C TYR A 171 -14.81 11.67 -26.56
N LEU A 172 -14.25 12.76 -26.02
CA LEU A 172 -14.73 13.37 -24.77
C LEU A 172 -16.19 13.80 -24.87
N ALA A 173 -16.61 14.36 -26.01
CA ALA A 173 -18.01 14.73 -26.21
C ALA A 173 -18.93 13.50 -26.25
N GLN A 174 -18.55 12.44 -26.98
CA GLN A 174 -19.33 11.19 -27.04
C GLN A 174 -19.36 10.45 -25.70
N PHE A 175 -18.23 10.36 -24.99
CA PHE A 175 -18.11 9.72 -23.68
C PHE A 175 -19.02 10.39 -22.64
N LEU A 176 -19.08 11.72 -22.61
CA LEU A 176 -19.96 12.44 -21.68
C LEU A 176 -21.46 12.32 -22.03
N GLU A 177 -21.79 12.16 -23.31
CA GLU A 177 -23.17 11.92 -23.79
C GLU A 177 -23.62 10.47 -23.65
N HIS A 178 -22.67 9.54 -23.46
CA HIS A 178 -22.97 8.11 -23.30
C HIS A 178 -23.95 7.87 -22.15
N VAL A 179 -25.03 7.13 -22.45
CA VAL A 179 -26.06 6.76 -21.50
C VAL A 179 -25.74 5.38 -20.97
N ASN A 180 -25.36 5.32 -19.70
CA ASN A 180 -25.10 4.05 -19.04
C ASN A 180 -26.39 3.18 -19.10
N PRO A 181 -26.35 1.98 -19.70
CA PRO A 181 -27.53 1.17 -19.91
C PRO A 181 -28.12 0.59 -18.61
N TYR A 182 -27.32 0.50 -17.54
CA TYR A 182 -27.77 0.02 -16.23
C TYR A 182 -28.48 1.11 -15.41
N THR A 183 -28.10 2.37 -15.57
CA THR A 183 -28.72 3.49 -14.83
C THR A 183 -29.72 4.29 -15.66
N GLY A 184 -29.62 4.23 -17.00
CA GLY A 184 -30.39 5.07 -17.92
C GLY A 184 -29.99 6.55 -17.88
N VAL A 185 -28.84 6.89 -17.29
CA VAL A 185 -28.37 8.26 -17.10
C VAL A 185 -27.10 8.48 -17.91
N ALA A 186 -27.04 9.62 -18.62
CA ALA A 186 -25.82 10.04 -19.31
C ALA A 186 -24.72 10.38 -18.30
N TYR A 187 -23.44 10.06 -18.58
CA TYR A 187 -22.33 10.36 -17.67
C TYR A 187 -22.27 11.82 -17.26
N LYS A 188 -22.49 12.77 -18.18
CA LYS A 188 -22.57 14.21 -17.86
C LYS A 188 -23.62 14.57 -16.81
N ASN A 189 -24.65 13.74 -16.64
CA ASN A 189 -25.81 13.94 -15.76
C ASN A 189 -25.80 13.03 -14.52
N GLU A 190 -24.91 12.05 -14.41
CA GLU A 190 -24.87 11.10 -13.29
C GLU A 190 -24.46 11.81 -11.99
N PRO A 191 -25.33 11.95 -10.97
CA PRO A 191 -25.01 12.67 -9.74
C PRO A 191 -23.80 12.14 -8.97
N ASN A 192 -23.52 10.83 -9.03
CA ASN A 192 -22.36 10.25 -8.35
C ASN A 192 -21.03 10.55 -9.07
N ILE A 193 -21.01 10.95 -10.35
CA ILE A 193 -19.81 11.53 -10.96
C ILE A 193 -19.63 12.95 -10.42
N ILE A 194 -18.71 13.16 -9.48
CA ILE A 194 -18.52 14.46 -8.81
C ILE A 194 -17.57 15.39 -9.57
N ALA A 195 -16.68 14.82 -10.39
CA ALA A 195 -15.77 15.56 -11.26
C ALA A 195 -15.29 14.66 -12.41
N PHE A 196 -14.75 15.30 -13.44
CA PHE A 196 -13.94 14.62 -14.45
C PHE A 196 -12.51 15.16 -14.41
N GLU A 197 -11.52 14.32 -14.66
CA GLU A 197 -10.17 14.73 -15.04
C GLU A 197 -10.01 14.46 -16.54
N VAL A 198 -9.50 15.41 -17.32
CA VAL A 198 -9.46 15.26 -18.79
C VAL A 198 -8.68 14.02 -19.24
N SER A 199 -7.49 13.84 -18.68
CA SER A 199 -6.57 12.77 -19.07
C SER A 199 -5.52 12.50 -17.99
N ASN A 200 -5.01 11.27 -17.96
CA ASN A 200 -4.00 10.84 -17.01
C ASN A 200 -2.61 11.29 -17.47
N GLU A 201 -1.89 12.01 -16.61
CA GLU A 201 -0.45 12.34 -16.72
C GLU A 201 0.02 12.86 -18.10
N PRO A 202 -0.57 13.92 -18.67
CA PRO A 202 -0.06 14.49 -19.91
C PRO A 202 1.37 15.04 -19.73
N HIS A 203 2.28 14.72 -20.65
CA HIS A 203 3.66 15.23 -20.63
C HIS A 203 3.82 16.36 -21.64
N HIS A 204 3.50 17.59 -21.23
CA HIS A 204 3.60 18.74 -22.12
C HIS A 204 5.05 19.14 -22.36
N ARG A 205 5.37 19.47 -23.62
CA ARG A 205 6.68 19.96 -24.07
C ARG A 205 6.58 21.19 -24.98
N GLY A 206 5.35 21.66 -25.23
CA GLY A 206 5.07 22.83 -26.06
C GLY A 206 5.17 24.14 -25.28
N GLU A 207 4.98 25.24 -25.98
CA GLU A 207 4.97 26.57 -25.37
C GLU A 207 3.69 26.79 -24.53
N PRO A 208 3.71 27.66 -23.50
CA PRO A 208 2.56 27.95 -22.65
C PRO A 208 1.24 28.19 -23.41
N GLU A 209 1.27 28.97 -24.50
CA GLU A 209 0.08 29.26 -25.31
C GLU A 209 -0.50 28.01 -25.98
N GLU A 210 0.35 27.10 -26.48
CA GLU A 210 -0.07 25.87 -27.14
C GLU A 210 -0.70 24.89 -26.14
N VAL A 211 -0.08 24.75 -24.97
CA VAL A 211 -0.59 23.92 -23.86
C VAL A 211 -1.93 24.45 -23.36
N LYS A 212 -2.04 25.77 -23.14
CA LYS A 212 -3.31 26.43 -22.77
C LYS A 212 -4.39 26.22 -23.83
N GLU A 213 -4.04 26.33 -25.11
CA GLU A 213 -4.98 26.08 -26.22
C GLU A 213 -5.46 24.62 -26.23
N PHE A 214 -4.55 23.64 -26.05
CA PHE A 214 -4.88 22.23 -25.96
C PHE A 214 -5.88 21.96 -24.82
N ILE A 215 -5.56 22.40 -23.59
CA ILE A 215 -6.41 22.18 -22.41
C ILE A 215 -7.78 22.81 -22.64
N ASN A 216 -7.83 24.04 -23.14
CA ASN A 216 -9.08 24.73 -23.41
C ASN A 216 -9.93 24.05 -24.49
N LYS A 217 -9.31 23.40 -25.49
CA LYS A 217 -10.03 22.58 -26.49
C LYS A 217 -10.68 21.36 -25.87
N MET A 218 -9.99 20.67 -24.95
CA MET A 218 -10.54 19.51 -24.24
C MET A 218 -11.69 19.91 -23.32
N VAL A 219 -11.49 20.95 -22.50
CA VAL A 219 -12.53 21.51 -21.63
C VAL A 219 -13.74 21.96 -22.46
N SER A 220 -13.53 22.63 -23.59
CA SER A 220 -14.61 23.07 -24.48
C SER A 220 -15.40 21.91 -25.07
N ALA A 221 -14.74 20.79 -25.43
CA ALA A 221 -15.41 19.60 -25.93
C ALA A 221 -16.34 19.00 -24.87
N MET A 222 -15.86 18.86 -23.63
CA MET A 222 -16.67 18.38 -22.51
C MET A 222 -17.84 19.32 -22.20
N ARG A 223 -17.60 20.64 -22.16
CA ARG A 223 -18.64 21.66 -21.93
C ARG A 223 -19.67 21.73 -23.04
N SER A 224 -19.33 21.34 -24.28
CA SER A 224 -20.27 21.34 -25.42
C SER A 224 -21.47 20.40 -25.21
N THR A 225 -21.33 19.40 -24.33
CA THR A 225 -22.41 18.48 -23.93
C THR A 225 -23.41 19.10 -22.95
N GLY A 226 -23.13 20.30 -22.44
CA GLY A 226 -23.90 20.95 -21.39
C GLY A 226 -23.57 20.48 -19.97
N SER A 227 -22.51 19.69 -19.78
CA SER A 227 -22.06 19.31 -18.44
C SER A 227 -21.67 20.53 -17.61
N GLU A 228 -22.16 20.60 -16.37
CA GLU A 228 -21.82 21.61 -15.37
C GLU A 228 -20.82 21.10 -14.33
N LYS A 229 -20.43 19.82 -14.40
CA LYS A 229 -19.51 19.19 -13.43
C LYS A 229 -18.14 19.86 -13.45
N PRO A 230 -17.41 19.95 -12.33
CA PRO A 230 -16.01 20.39 -12.34
C PRO A 230 -15.15 19.55 -13.28
N ILE A 231 -14.28 20.22 -14.05
CA ILE A 231 -13.31 19.57 -14.93
C ILE A 231 -11.91 19.88 -14.41
N PHE A 232 -11.18 18.85 -14.06
CA PHE A 232 -9.82 18.89 -13.57
C PHE A 232 -8.83 18.51 -14.67
N TYR A 233 -7.57 18.85 -14.43
CA TYR A 233 -6.46 18.47 -15.28
C TYR A 233 -5.29 17.99 -14.42
N ASN A 234 -4.58 16.98 -14.90
CA ASN A 234 -3.41 16.48 -14.21
C ASN A 234 -2.25 17.48 -14.34
N VAL A 235 -1.70 17.88 -13.20
CA VAL A 235 -0.66 18.91 -13.08
C VAL A 235 0.58 18.40 -12.35
N SER A 236 0.68 17.09 -12.10
CA SER A 236 1.86 16.47 -11.46
C SER A 236 3.05 16.32 -12.42
N HIS A 237 2.85 16.61 -13.71
CA HIS A 237 3.86 16.61 -14.77
C HIS A 237 4.03 18.00 -15.38
N SER A 238 5.25 18.28 -15.82
CA SER A 238 5.66 19.54 -16.43
C SER A 238 5.24 20.73 -15.55
N VAL A 239 5.53 20.62 -14.26
CA VAL A 239 5.09 21.55 -13.20
C VAL A 239 5.62 22.96 -13.38
N HIS A 240 6.67 23.16 -14.19
CA HIS A 240 7.08 24.48 -14.65
C HIS A 240 5.99 25.23 -15.45
N LEU A 241 4.96 24.51 -15.93
CA LEU A 241 3.77 25.07 -16.59
C LEU A 241 2.59 25.27 -15.63
N ALA A 242 2.79 25.21 -14.31
CA ALA A 242 1.71 25.35 -13.32
C ALA A 242 0.85 26.60 -13.56
N GLU A 243 1.47 27.76 -13.81
CA GLU A 243 0.74 28.99 -14.16
C GLU A 243 -0.19 28.76 -15.35
N THR A 244 0.33 28.24 -16.46
CA THR A 244 -0.43 27.91 -17.68
C THR A 244 -1.62 26.99 -17.42
N TYR A 245 -1.44 25.96 -16.59
CA TYR A 245 -2.50 25.02 -16.23
C TYR A 245 -3.64 25.74 -15.51
N PHE A 246 -3.32 26.53 -14.48
CA PHE A 246 -4.33 27.21 -13.67
C PHE A 246 -4.94 28.46 -14.33
N ASP A 247 -4.25 29.00 -15.34
CA ASP A 247 -4.75 30.01 -16.27
C ASP A 247 -5.75 29.48 -17.30
N SER A 248 -5.82 28.16 -17.46
CA SER A 248 -6.74 27.49 -18.38
C SER A 248 -8.14 27.36 -17.79
N ASN A 249 -9.11 26.92 -18.59
CA ASN A 249 -10.52 26.85 -18.21
C ASN A 249 -10.89 25.67 -17.26
N ILE A 250 -9.91 25.08 -16.59
CA ILE A 250 -10.09 23.99 -15.62
C ILE A 250 -10.61 24.52 -14.27
N GLN A 251 -11.16 23.66 -13.43
CA GLN A 251 -11.67 24.00 -12.09
C GLN A 251 -10.73 23.54 -10.96
N GLY A 252 -9.75 22.70 -11.27
CA GLY A 252 -8.76 22.22 -10.30
C GLY A 252 -7.65 21.40 -10.95
N GLY A 253 -6.59 21.20 -10.18
CA GLY A 253 -5.45 20.34 -10.53
C GLY A 253 -5.55 19.00 -9.83
N THR A 254 -5.06 17.95 -10.49
CA THR A 254 -4.92 16.63 -9.88
C THR A 254 -3.46 16.25 -9.69
N PHE A 255 -3.21 15.49 -8.63
CA PHE A 255 -1.88 15.20 -8.10
C PHE A 255 -1.69 13.71 -7.84
N GLN A 256 -0.43 13.27 -7.82
CA GLN A 256 -0.04 11.90 -7.49
C GLN A 256 1.04 11.86 -6.40
N TRP A 257 1.21 10.71 -5.75
CA TRP A 257 2.32 10.51 -4.82
C TRP A 257 2.79 9.06 -4.69
N TYR A 258 4.03 8.80 -5.08
CA TYR A 258 4.77 7.56 -4.82
C TYR A 258 6.02 7.89 -3.98
N PRO A 259 5.87 8.08 -2.65
CA PRO A 259 6.92 8.52 -1.73
C PRO A 259 8.13 7.58 -1.67
N THR A 260 7.92 6.31 -2.02
CA THR A 260 8.93 5.24 -1.99
C THR A 260 9.38 4.83 -3.38
N GLY A 261 9.12 5.64 -4.41
CA GLY A 261 9.36 5.25 -5.80
C GLY A 261 8.49 4.07 -6.21
N LEU A 262 8.91 3.34 -7.25
CA LEU A 262 8.22 2.17 -7.79
C LEU A 262 9.24 1.10 -8.18
N GLY A 263 8.88 -0.18 -7.98
CA GLY A 263 9.59 -1.31 -8.59
C GLY A 263 10.95 -1.64 -7.96
N PHE A 264 11.07 -1.56 -6.63
CA PHE A 264 12.21 -2.08 -5.86
C PHE A 264 12.29 -3.62 -5.88
N GLN A 265 11.19 -4.28 -6.27
CA GLN A 265 11.05 -5.74 -6.49
C GLN A 265 11.08 -6.60 -5.22
N LYS A 266 11.06 -5.98 -4.03
CA LYS A 266 11.02 -6.62 -2.72
C LYS A 266 10.58 -5.60 -1.68
N GLU A 267 10.24 -6.04 -0.47
CA GLU A 267 9.82 -5.13 0.59
C GLU A 267 10.95 -4.16 0.97
N LEU A 268 10.65 -2.86 1.02
CA LEU A 268 11.54 -1.84 1.55
C LEU A 268 11.63 -1.95 3.08
N GLU A 269 12.84 -1.81 3.61
CA GLU A 269 13.11 -1.97 5.04
C GLU A 269 13.38 -0.64 5.74
N GLY A 270 13.03 -0.57 7.04
CA GLY A 270 13.26 0.61 7.90
C GLY A 270 12.05 1.50 8.05
N ASN A 271 12.25 2.62 8.75
CA ASN A 271 11.26 3.67 8.90
C ASN A 271 11.15 4.49 7.61
N LEU A 272 9.97 4.45 7.00
CA LEU A 272 9.64 5.18 5.78
C LEU A 272 8.74 6.41 6.04
N LEU A 273 8.37 6.69 7.30
CA LEU A 273 7.65 7.92 7.66
C LEU A 273 8.35 9.22 7.22
N PRO A 274 9.70 9.32 7.20
CA PRO A 274 10.38 10.47 6.63
C PRO A 274 9.97 10.79 5.18
N ASN A 275 9.60 9.78 4.38
CA ASN A 275 9.21 9.95 2.98
C ASN A 275 7.79 10.51 2.81
N VAL A 276 6.97 10.48 3.86
CA VAL A 276 5.56 10.90 3.84
C VAL A 276 5.26 12.04 4.81
N ASN A 277 6.30 12.65 5.38
CA ASN A 277 6.14 13.71 6.36
C ASN A 277 5.44 14.96 5.80
N ASP A 278 5.67 15.29 4.53
CA ASP A 278 5.15 16.52 3.94
C ASP A 278 4.85 16.31 2.46
N TYR A 279 3.67 16.77 2.03
CA TYR A 279 3.28 16.83 0.62
C TYR A 279 3.39 18.27 0.11
N ASN A 280 4.64 18.75 0.00
CA ASN A 280 4.91 20.12 -0.43
C ASN A 280 4.60 20.32 -1.92
N ILE A 281 3.69 21.25 -2.22
CA ILE A 281 3.36 21.70 -3.58
C ILE A 281 4.08 23.04 -3.81
N PRO A 282 5.19 23.10 -4.56
CA PRO A 282 6.01 24.32 -4.65
C PRO A 282 5.34 25.49 -5.38
N PHE A 283 4.25 25.23 -6.11
CA PHE A 283 3.46 26.21 -6.84
C PHE A 283 2.09 26.45 -6.18
N ASP A 284 1.94 26.17 -4.87
CA ASP A 284 0.65 26.28 -4.20
C ASP A 284 0.04 27.69 -4.26
N GLU A 285 0.90 28.71 -4.20
CA GLU A 285 0.49 30.12 -4.31
C GLU A 285 -0.24 30.39 -5.64
N VAL A 286 0.16 29.73 -6.74
CA VAL A 286 -0.50 29.84 -8.05
C VAL A 286 -1.91 29.23 -8.01
N ILE A 287 -2.07 28.10 -7.31
CA ILE A 287 -3.36 27.42 -7.14
C ILE A 287 -4.31 28.28 -6.31
N GLN A 288 -3.83 28.80 -5.19
CA GLN A 288 -4.61 29.65 -4.30
C GLN A 288 -5.04 30.94 -5.01
N ALA A 289 -4.13 31.59 -5.72
CA ALA A 289 -4.42 32.83 -6.46
C ALA A 289 -5.45 32.62 -7.59
N SER A 290 -5.54 31.41 -8.15
CA SER A 290 -6.47 31.08 -9.22
C SER A 290 -7.83 30.54 -8.73
N GLY A 291 -7.99 30.32 -7.42
CA GLY A 291 -9.22 29.80 -6.82
C GLY A 291 -9.59 28.39 -7.32
N LYS A 292 -8.58 27.52 -7.46
CA LYS A 292 -8.72 26.18 -8.07
C LYS A 292 -8.60 25.09 -7.01
N ALA A 293 -9.34 24.00 -7.21
CA ALA A 293 -9.35 22.88 -6.29
C ALA A 293 -8.17 21.91 -6.47
N LYS A 294 -7.91 21.10 -5.45
CA LYS A 294 -6.87 20.06 -5.43
C LYS A 294 -7.47 18.71 -5.07
N LEU A 295 -7.11 17.68 -5.84
CA LEU A 295 -7.41 16.29 -5.51
C LEU A 295 -6.21 15.39 -5.83
N VAL A 296 -6.11 14.25 -5.14
CA VAL A 296 -5.12 13.21 -5.47
C VAL A 296 -5.81 12.08 -6.22
N TYR A 297 -5.41 11.85 -7.46
CA TYR A 297 -6.05 10.82 -8.30
C TYR A 297 -5.40 9.45 -8.09
N GLU A 298 -4.14 9.40 -7.70
CA GLU A 298 -3.45 8.16 -7.34
C GLU A 298 -2.32 8.37 -6.34
N PHE A 299 -2.13 7.42 -5.45
CA PHE A 299 -0.99 7.37 -4.55
C PHE A 299 -0.79 5.96 -4.00
N ASP A 300 0.44 5.61 -3.66
CA ASP A 300 0.76 4.41 -2.88
C ASP A 300 2.14 4.48 -2.26
N ALA A 301 2.32 3.80 -1.13
CA ALA A 301 3.64 3.47 -0.61
C ALA A 301 4.11 2.15 -1.25
N ALA A 302 4.63 2.26 -2.46
CA ALA A 302 5.02 1.11 -3.27
C ALA A 302 6.15 0.30 -2.62
N ASP A 303 6.10 -1.03 -2.81
CA ASP A 303 7.01 -2.01 -2.23
C ASP A 303 7.04 -2.01 -0.69
N VAL A 304 5.96 -1.53 -0.06
CA VAL A 304 5.80 -1.52 1.39
C VAL A 304 4.60 -2.41 1.78
N ASN A 305 4.87 -3.51 2.49
CA ASN A 305 3.82 -4.38 3.03
C ASN A 305 3.45 -3.99 4.47
N LYS A 306 3.34 -2.68 4.74
CA LYS A 306 3.10 -2.09 6.06
C LYS A 306 1.86 -1.19 6.04
N SER A 307 1.27 -1.01 7.21
CA SER A 307 0.02 -0.29 7.41
C SER A 307 0.20 1.19 7.76
N TYR A 308 1.29 1.56 8.45
CA TYR A 308 1.46 2.90 9.01
C TYR A 308 1.59 4.04 7.97
N MET A 309 1.92 3.71 6.71
CA MET A 309 2.19 4.71 5.67
C MET A 309 0.93 5.45 5.19
N TYR A 310 -0.18 4.73 4.97
CA TYR A 310 -1.37 5.33 4.35
C TYR A 310 -2.04 6.42 5.19
N PRO A 311 -2.20 6.26 6.52
CA PRO A 311 -2.72 7.33 7.36
C PRO A 311 -1.80 8.55 7.40
N ALA A 312 -0.47 8.35 7.37
CA ALA A 312 0.49 9.45 7.32
C ALA A 312 0.39 10.23 6.00
N MET A 313 0.22 9.52 4.86
CA MET A 313 -0.01 10.16 3.56
C MET A 313 -1.32 10.95 3.55
N ALA A 314 -2.41 10.37 4.07
CA ALA A 314 -3.71 11.03 4.16
C ALA A 314 -3.65 12.31 5.02
N ARG A 315 -2.90 12.28 6.12
CA ARG A 315 -2.62 13.45 6.95
C ARG A 315 -1.95 14.55 6.11
N SER A 316 -0.80 14.25 5.50
CA SER A 316 -0.04 15.20 4.68
C SER A 316 -0.87 15.77 3.52
N PHE A 317 -1.77 14.98 2.93
CA PHE A 317 -2.71 15.48 1.92
C PHE A 317 -3.71 16.50 2.50
N ARG A 318 -4.29 16.23 3.67
CA ARG A 318 -5.22 17.18 4.31
C ARG A 318 -4.52 18.48 4.69
N GLU A 319 -3.29 18.42 5.17
CA GLU A 319 -2.46 19.61 5.45
C GLU A 319 -2.17 20.41 4.17
N ALA A 320 -1.91 19.74 3.04
CA ALA A 320 -1.70 20.36 1.73
C ALA A 320 -2.98 20.92 1.07
N GLY A 321 -4.14 20.82 1.73
CA GLY A 321 -5.41 21.32 1.21
C GLY A 321 -6.04 20.44 0.12
N ILE A 322 -5.79 19.13 0.16
CA ILE A 322 -6.42 18.15 -0.73
C ILE A 322 -7.74 17.66 -0.11
N GLN A 323 -8.81 17.71 -0.89
CA GLN A 323 -10.15 17.38 -0.41
C GLN A 323 -10.52 15.91 -0.53
N ILE A 324 -10.04 15.26 -1.60
CA ILE A 324 -10.37 13.89 -1.93
C ILE A 324 -9.14 13.16 -2.47
N ALA A 325 -9.03 11.86 -2.20
CA ALA A 325 -7.92 11.05 -2.66
C ALA A 325 -8.30 9.59 -2.95
N THR A 326 -7.63 8.98 -3.93
CA THR A 326 -7.80 7.55 -4.26
C THR A 326 -6.46 6.82 -4.30
N HIS A 327 -6.35 5.73 -3.54
CA HIS A 327 -5.18 4.83 -3.54
C HIS A 327 -5.05 4.08 -4.88
N PHE A 328 -3.83 3.77 -5.32
CA PHE A 328 -3.57 3.01 -6.54
C PHE A 328 -2.76 1.74 -6.24
N ALA A 329 -3.25 0.54 -6.53
CA ALA A 329 -4.64 0.21 -6.83
C ALA A 329 -5.09 -0.96 -5.97
N TYR A 330 -6.41 -1.11 -5.84
CA TYR A 330 -6.98 -2.29 -5.17
C TYR A 330 -6.82 -3.50 -6.09
N ASP A 331 -6.09 -4.51 -5.64
CA ASP A 331 -5.91 -5.74 -6.39
C ASP A 331 -7.21 -6.54 -6.41
N PRO A 332 -7.70 -6.92 -7.60
CA PRO A 332 -8.89 -7.75 -7.70
C PRO A 332 -8.71 -9.05 -6.93
N THR A 333 -9.71 -9.47 -6.16
CA THR A 333 -9.56 -10.61 -5.24
C THR A 333 -9.11 -11.89 -5.95
N PHE A 334 -9.52 -12.10 -7.20
CA PHE A 334 -9.13 -13.25 -8.01
C PHE A 334 -7.67 -13.20 -8.55
N LEU A 335 -6.97 -12.06 -8.41
CA LEU A 335 -5.56 -11.86 -8.78
C LEU A 335 -4.63 -11.68 -7.58
N ALA A 336 -5.15 -11.28 -6.42
CA ALA A 336 -4.37 -10.97 -5.23
C ALA A 336 -3.54 -12.15 -4.67
N TYR A 337 -3.82 -13.40 -5.05
CA TYR A 337 -2.94 -14.53 -4.69
C TYR A 337 -1.56 -14.48 -5.37
N ALA A 338 -1.44 -13.76 -6.49
CA ALA A 338 -0.25 -13.68 -7.32
C ALA A 338 0.29 -12.25 -7.50
N ASN A 339 -0.53 -11.22 -7.23
CA ASN A 339 -0.16 -9.79 -7.34
C ASN A 339 0.49 -9.46 -8.70
N THR A 340 -0.24 -9.70 -9.79
CA THR A 340 0.27 -9.60 -11.15
C THR A 340 -0.05 -8.30 -11.86
N GLU A 341 -1.06 -7.55 -11.44
CA GLU A 341 -1.47 -6.33 -12.15
C GLU A 341 -0.41 -5.23 -12.01
N TYR A 342 -0.20 -4.78 -10.78
CA TYR A 342 0.84 -3.83 -10.42
C TYR A 342 1.58 -4.37 -9.20
N ASN A 343 2.56 -5.23 -9.45
CA ASN A 343 3.24 -6.02 -8.44
C ASN A 343 3.88 -5.20 -7.30
N THR A 344 4.04 -3.88 -7.44
CA THR A 344 4.59 -3.01 -6.41
C THR A 344 3.56 -2.58 -5.33
N HIS A 345 2.25 -2.64 -5.58
CA HIS A 345 1.23 -2.05 -4.68
C HIS A 345 0.69 -2.99 -3.61
N TYR A 346 0.31 -4.21 -3.99
CA TYR A 346 -0.27 -5.24 -3.14
C TYR A 346 -1.31 -4.79 -2.08
N MET A 347 -2.56 -4.61 -2.48
CA MET A 347 -3.68 -4.12 -1.64
C MET A 347 -4.96 -4.92 -1.86
N ASN A 348 -5.40 -5.71 -0.87
CA ASN A 348 -6.69 -6.40 -0.88
C ASN A 348 -7.12 -6.78 0.54
N LEU A 349 -8.41 -6.68 0.88
CA LEU A 349 -8.89 -6.98 2.25
C LEU A 349 -8.61 -8.42 2.70
N ASN A 350 -8.74 -9.41 1.81
CA ASN A 350 -8.51 -10.81 2.14
C ASN A 350 -7.02 -11.16 2.29
N TYR A 351 -6.14 -10.45 1.59
CA TYR A 351 -4.71 -10.80 1.47
C TYR A 351 -3.77 -9.88 2.24
N THR A 352 -4.11 -8.61 2.39
CA THR A 352 -3.36 -7.60 3.15
C THR A 352 -4.30 -6.80 4.07
N PRO A 353 -4.99 -7.48 5.03
CA PRO A 353 -6.01 -6.89 5.88
C PRO A 353 -5.52 -5.65 6.67
N HIS A 354 -4.28 -5.68 7.16
CA HIS A 354 -3.66 -4.55 7.85
C HIS A 354 -3.55 -3.30 6.97
N LYS A 355 -3.22 -3.47 5.68
CA LYS A 355 -3.18 -2.36 4.70
C LYS A 355 -4.57 -1.87 4.35
N ALA A 356 -5.54 -2.77 4.18
CA ALA A 356 -6.93 -2.40 3.91
C ALA A 356 -7.54 -1.59 5.07
N LEU A 357 -7.30 -1.99 6.33
CA LEU A 357 -7.71 -1.22 7.51
C LEU A 357 -6.98 0.13 7.59
N ALA A 358 -5.74 0.22 7.11
CA ALA A 358 -5.04 1.50 7.03
C ALA A 358 -5.71 2.47 6.05
N LEU A 359 -6.23 1.98 4.92
CA LEU A 359 -7.05 2.77 4.01
C LEU A 359 -8.38 3.20 4.65
N MET A 360 -8.98 2.35 5.50
CA MET A 360 -10.17 2.72 6.28
C MET A 360 -9.87 3.88 7.25
N ILE A 361 -8.71 3.86 7.93
CA ILE A 361 -8.25 4.98 8.78
C ILE A 361 -7.95 6.22 7.93
N ALA A 362 -7.33 6.08 6.76
CA ALA A 362 -7.10 7.19 5.84
C ALA A 362 -8.42 7.85 5.41
N SER A 363 -9.48 7.07 5.16
CA SER A 363 -10.82 7.62 4.92
C SER A 363 -11.31 8.47 6.10
N LYS A 364 -11.14 8.01 7.35
CA LYS A 364 -11.48 8.80 8.54
C LYS A 364 -10.72 10.13 8.61
N ILE A 365 -9.44 10.14 8.24
CA ILE A 365 -8.64 11.37 8.19
C ILE A 365 -9.25 12.38 7.20
N PHE A 366 -9.64 11.95 6.00
CA PHE A 366 -10.30 12.82 5.02
C PHE A 366 -11.64 13.38 5.51
N HIS A 367 -12.34 12.63 6.35
CA HIS A 367 -13.65 13.02 6.87
C HIS A 367 -13.57 13.95 8.08
N GLU A 368 -12.58 13.78 8.96
CA GLU A 368 -12.53 14.43 10.27
C GLU A 368 -11.47 15.52 10.39
N VAL A 369 -10.36 15.43 9.65
CA VAL A 369 -9.32 16.45 9.69
C VAL A 369 -9.74 17.65 8.85
N GLU A 370 -9.71 18.83 9.46
CA GLU A 370 -9.99 20.10 8.79
C GLU A 370 -9.00 20.37 7.65
N LEU A 371 -9.51 20.84 6.51
CA LEU A 371 -8.71 21.11 5.31
C LEU A 371 -7.66 22.20 5.60
N GLY A 372 -6.39 21.93 5.32
CA GLY A 372 -5.29 22.88 5.50
C GLY A 372 -4.89 23.12 6.97
N LYS A 373 -5.37 22.29 7.90
CA LYS A 373 -4.98 22.39 9.31
C LYS A 373 -3.52 21.96 9.48
N ASP A 374 -2.71 22.80 10.11
CA ASP A 374 -1.35 22.46 10.53
C ASP A 374 -1.39 21.45 11.71
N LEU A 375 -0.77 20.29 11.53
CA LEU A 375 -0.66 19.21 12.51
C LEU A 375 0.77 19.03 13.04
N GLY A 376 1.68 19.97 12.73
CA GLY A 376 3.06 20.01 13.22
C GLY A 376 4.05 19.21 12.37
N THR A 377 5.29 19.17 12.84
CA THR A 377 6.40 18.47 12.16
C THR A 377 6.67 17.11 12.82
N TYR A 378 7.25 16.17 12.07
CA TYR A 378 7.63 14.88 12.61
C TYR A 378 8.59 15.01 13.81
N PRO A 379 8.38 14.24 14.90
CA PRO A 379 7.38 13.18 15.08
C PRO A 379 6.06 13.61 15.73
N GLU A 380 5.87 14.90 16.05
CA GLU A 380 4.67 15.39 16.75
C GLU A 380 3.39 15.14 15.94
N ASN A 381 3.51 15.17 14.61
CA ASN A 381 2.42 14.92 13.67
C ASN A 381 2.01 13.43 13.50
N LEU A 382 2.50 12.53 14.36
CA LEU A 382 2.09 11.12 14.40
C LEU A 382 0.89 10.85 15.32
N GLU A 383 0.53 11.80 16.18
CA GLU A 383 -0.64 11.74 17.06
C GLU A 383 -1.47 13.02 16.90
N PHE A 384 -2.69 12.90 16.38
CA PHE A 384 -3.56 14.05 16.12
C PHE A 384 -5.03 13.65 16.17
N GLY A 385 -5.86 14.43 16.87
CA GLY A 385 -7.28 14.08 17.05
C GLY A 385 -7.44 12.67 17.64
N ASN A 386 -8.19 11.81 16.94
CA ASN A 386 -8.41 10.41 17.31
C ASN A 386 -7.37 9.45 16.70
N PHE A 387 -6.35 9.97 16.02
CA PHE A 387 -5.42 9.19 15.19
C PHE A 387 -4.06 9.03 15.88
N LYS A 388 -3.49 7.83 15.75
CA LYS A 388 -2.11 7.54 16.17
C LYS A 388 -1.43 6.63 15.15
N ILE A 389 -0.20 6.97 14.78
CA ILE A 389 0.62 6.29 13.78
C ILE A 389 1.97 5.92 14.41
N SER A 390 2.43 4.69 14.21
CA SER A 390 3.71 4.20 14.72
C SER A 390 4.41 3.28 13.72
N TYR A 391 5.67 3.61 13.42
CA TYR A 391 6.58 2.71 12.71
C TYR A 391 6.85 1.45 13.55
N GLU A 392 7.11 1.63 14.85
CA GLU A 392 7.30 0.51 15.76
C GLU A 392 5.99 -0.27 15.90
N GLY A 393 6.07 -1.59 15.70
CA GLY A 393 4.91 -2.48 15.70
C GLY A 393 4.06 -2.44 14.42
N ASP A 394 4.44 -1.62 13.42
CA ASP A 394 3.66 -1.40 12.19
C ASP A 394 2.19 -1.12 12.49
N ILE A 395 1.87 -0.02 13.16
CA ILE A 395 0.50 0.20 13.61
C ILE A 395 -0.01 1.61 13.34
N ALA A 396 -1.26 1.69 12.88
CA ALA A 396 -2.06 2.88 12.92
C ALA A 396 -3.39 2.58 13.62
N THR A 397 -3.92 3.58 14.33
CA THR A 397 -5.21 3.47 15.01
C THR A 397 -6.05 4.72 14.80
N TYR A 398 -7.37 4.51 14.89
CA TYR A 398 -8.38 5.55 15.03
C TYR A 398 -9.25 5.18 16.24
N ALA A 399 -9.26 6.00 17.28
CA ALA A 399 -10.01 5.74 18.52
C ALA A 399 -10.89 6.95 18.84
N SER A 400 -12.18 6.83 18.58
CA SER A 400 -13.21 7.82 18.94
C SER A 400 -14.12 7.26 20.02
N GLU A 401 -15.08 8.06 20.49
CA GLU A 401 -16.03 7.64 21.53
C GLU A 401 -16.85 6.40 21.12
N ASP A 402 -17.25 6.30 19.86
CA ASP A 402 -18.14 5.24 19.37
C ASP A 402 -17.53 4.33 18.28
N GLU A 403 -16.27 4.54 17.88
CA GLU A 403 -15.59 3.67 16.90
C GLU A 403 -14.10 3.50 17.19
N PHE A 404 -13.62 2.26 17.04
CA PHE A 404 -12.21 1.91 17.22
C PHE A 404 -11.67 1.06 16.06
N ILE A 405 -10.61 1.54 15.42
CA ILE A 405 -9.94 0.87 14.29
C ILE A 405 -8.46 0.71 14.60
N TYR A 406 -7.87 -0.45 14.31
CA TYR A 406 -6.43 -0.69 14.41
C TYR A 406 -5.94 -1.65 13.34
N THR A 407 -4.76 -1.37 12.79
CA THR A 407 -4.21 -2.12 11.64
C THR A 407 -3.41 -3.35 12.04
N ASN A 408 -2.91 -3.41 13.27
CA ASN A 408 -2.12 -4.50 13.86
C ASN A 408 -2.34 -4.54 15.37
N SER A 409 -1.76 -5.54 16.06
CA SER A 409 -1.94 -5.71 17.50
C SER A 409 -1.58 -4.46 18.31
N SER A 410 -2.53 -3.96 19.11
CA SER A 410 -2.44 -2.69 19.84
C SER A 410 -2.67 -2.88 21.34
N ASN A 411 -1.91 -2.13 22.14
CA ASN A 411 -2.22 -1.96 23.58
C ASN A 411 -3.01 -0.68 23.87
N GLN A 412 -3.43 0.07 22.84
CA GLN A 412 -4.26 1.26 23.00
C GLN A 412 -5.64 0.88 23.55
N GLN A 413 -6.12 1.68 24.49
CA GLN A 413 -7.47 1.57 25.01
C GLN A 413 -8.44 2.24 24.04
N ALA A 414 -9.62 1.67 23.84
CA ALA A 414 -10.71 2.41 23.22
C ALA A 414 -11.12 3.57 24.15
N GLU A 415 -11.50 4.71 23.56
CA GLU A 415 -11.85 5.92 24.32
C GLU A 415 -13.02 5.67 25.30
N ASN A 416 -14.07 5.00 24.82
CA ASN A 416 -15.21 4.62 25.64
C ASN A 416 -15.87 3.31 25.17
N ILE A 417 -15.45 2.18 25.77
CA ILE A 417 -15.96 0.85 25.39
C ILE A 417 -17.50 0.74 25.55
N SER A 418 -18.12 1.50 26.46
CA SER A 418 -19.56 1.41 26.70
C SER A 418 -20.40 2.11 25.62
N GLU A 419 -19.83 3.08 24.91
CA GLU A 419 -20.48 3.83 23.83
C GLU A 419 -20.10 3.34 22.44
N LEU A 420 -19.21 2.33 22.37
CA LEU A 420 -18.73 1.74 21.13
C LEU A 420 -19.89 1.20 20.29
N LYS A 421 -19.92 1.60 19.02
CA LYS A 421 -20.87 1.15 17.98
C LYS A 421 -20.18 0.31 16.92
N SER A 422 -18.89 0.50 16.69
CA SER A 422 -18.15 -0.34 15.77
C SER A 422 -16.69 -0.53 16.15
N LEU A 423 -16.15 -1.70 15.82
CA LEU A 423 -14.73 -2.00 15.95
C LEU A 423 -14.24 -2.73 14.71
N SER A 424 -13.11 -2.32 14.14
CA SER A 424 -12.47 -2.99 13.00
C SER A 424 -11.01 -3.23 13.30
N GLY A 425 -10.53 -4.48 13.19
CA GLY A 425 -9.21 -4.85 13.69
C GLY A 425 -8.53 -5.95 12.90
N HIS A 426 -7.20 -5.92 12.89
CA HIS A 426 -6.32 -7.02 12.54
C HIS A 426 -5.31 -7.20 13.68
N GLY A 427 -5.06 -8.44 14.10
CA GLY A 427 -4.35 -8.73 15.36
C GLY A 427 -5.24 -8.54 16.60
N SER A 428 -4.66 -8.26 17.76
CA SER A 428 -5.37 -8.12 19.04
C SER A 428 -5.43 -6.66 19.54
N SER A 429 -6.41 -6.33 20.36
CA SER A 429 -6.51 -5.07 21.11
C SER A 429 -6.89 -5.32 22.56
N THR A 430 -7.14 -4.23 23.29
CA THR A 430 -7.65 -4.26 24.66
C THR A 430 -9.11 -4.73 24.76
N VAL A 431 -9.84 -4.77 23.62
CA VAL A 431 -11.24 -5.22 23.52
C VAL A 431 -11.34 -6.61 22.90
N VAL A 432 -10.46 -6.94 21.95
CA VAL A 432 -10.49 -8.21 21.21
C VAL A 432 -9.14 -8.91 21.28
N ASP A 433 -9.10 -10.13 21.78
CA ASP A 433 -7.92 -11.00 21.65
C ASP A 433 -8.21 -12.05 20.58
N TYR A 434 -7.44 -12.07 19.48
CA TYR A 434 -7.71 -12.92 18.33
C TYR A 434 -6.45 -13.63 17.82
N ASN A 435 -6.54 -14.94 17.68
CA ASN A 435 -5.41 -15.79 17.25
C ASN A 435 -5.32 -15.99 15.72
N GLY A 436 -6.26 -15.45 14.94
CA GLY A 436 -6.20 -15.50 13.48
C GLY A 436 -5.40 -14.34 12.87
N LYS A 437 -5.23 -14.38 11.55
CA LYS A 437 -4.52 -13.40 10.73
C LYS A 437 -5.44 -12.56 9.85
N GLY A 438 -6.72 -12.88 9.74
CA GLY A 438 -7.70 -12.08 9.02
C GLY A 438 -8.06 -10.77 9.74
N ALA A 439 -8.68 -9.84 9.02
CA ALA A 439 -9.39 -8.72 9.63
C ALA A 439 -10.72 -9.19 10.25
N TYR A 440 -11.22 -8.46 11.23
CA TYR A 440 -12.56 -8.65 11.78
C TYR A 440 -13.23 -7.33 12.09
N PHE A 441 -14.53 -7.44 12.26
CA PHE A 441 -15.48 -6.35 12.11
C PHE A 441 -16.63 -6.58 13.07
N LEU A 442 -16.80 -5.69 14.05
CA LEU A 442 -17.89 -5.69 15.00
C LEU A 442 -18.79 -4.49 14.74
N ASP A 443 -20.07 -4.73 14.48
CA ASP A 443 -21.09 -3.70 14.29
C ASP A 443 -22.18 -3.86 15.34
N LYS A 444 -22.39 -2.85 16.18
CA LYS A 444 -23.45 -2.87 17.19
C LYS A 444 -24.81 -2.75 16.51
N LEU A 445 -25.69 -3.71 16.79
CA LEU A 445 -27.05 -3.74 16.26
C LEU A 445 -28.02 -3.02 17.21
N GLU A 446 -27.94 -3.39 18.49
CA GLU A 446 -28.63 -2.78 19.63
C GLU A 446 -27.88 -3.17 20.92
N ASP A 447 -28.33 -2.70 22.09
CA ASP A 447 -27.66 -3.04 23.35
C ASP A 447 -27.67 -4.56 23.59
N GLY A 448 -26.48 -5.13 23.79
CA GLY A 448 -26.30 -6.57 23.97
C GLY A 448 -26.39 -7.40 22.69
N ALA A 449 -26.31 -6.75 21.52
CA ALA A 449 -26.47 -7.38 20.22
C ALA A 449 -25.45 -6.84 19.21
N TRP A 450 -24.59 -7.71 18.69
CA TRP A 450 -23.52 -7.33 17.76
C TRP A 450 -23.49 -8.25 16.54
N ARG A 451 -23.16 -7.71 15.38
CA ARG A 451 -22.73 -8.48 14.21
C ARG A 451 -21.21 -8.58 14.23
N LEU A 452 -20.70 -9.80 14.23
CA LEU A 452 -19.28 -10.09 14.02
C LEU A 452 -19.09 -10.62 12.61
N GLU A 453 -18.12 -10.06 11.90
CA GLU A 453 -17.66 -10.52 10.60
C GLU A 453 -16.16 -10.80 10.68
N VAL A 454 -15.74 -11.97 10.21
CA VAL A 454 -14.36 -12.46 10.27
C VAL A 454 -13.89 -12.77 8.86
N MET A 455 -12.89 -12.02 8.38
CA MET A 455 -12.20 -12.27 7.11
C MET A 455 -11.26 -13.47 7.24
N PRO A 456 -10.91 -14.14 6.12
CA PRO A 456 -10.03 -15.29 6.17
C PRO A 456 -8.58 -14.91 6.45
N ASP A 457 -7.78 -15.91 6.84
CA ASP A 457 -6.40 -15.73 7.28
C ASP A 457 -5.43 -15.81 6.10
N PRO A 458 -4.74 -14.72 5.71
CA PRO A 458 -3.71 -14.78 4.69
C PRO A 458 -2.38 -15.29 5.25
N VAL A 459 -1.66 -16.05 4.43
CA VAL A 459 -0.28 -16.47 4.69
C VAL A 459 0.57 -16.11 3.49
N LEU A 460 1.39 -15.07 3.64
CA LEU A 460 2.35 -14.63 2.63
C LEU A 460 3.51 -15.63 2.54
N ILE A 461 3.59 -16.38 1.45
CA ILE A 461 4.54 -17.49 1.28
C ILE A 461 5.74 -17.15 0.39
N LYS A 462 5.66 -16.09 -0.42
CA LYS A 462 6.75 -15.62 -1.29
C LYS A 462 6.74 -14.10 -1.39
N ASN A 463 7.84 -13.55 -1.89
CA ASN A 463 7.96 -12.11 -2.18
C ASN A 463 6.83 -11.64 -3.13
N PRO A 464 5.92 -10.77 -2.67
CA PRO A 464 4.80 -10.28 -3.47
C PRO A 464 5.20 -9.18 -4.45
N PHE A 465 6.39 -8.57 -4.31
CA PHE A 465 6.82 -7.43 -5.12
C PHE A 465 7.75 -7.81 -6.28
N GLY A 466 8.23 -9.06 -6.31
CA GLY A 466 9.17 -9.54 -7.34
C GLY A 466 8.53 -9.75 -8.71
N SER A 467 9.25 -10.42 -9.61
CA SER A 467 8.67 -10.88 -10.87
C SER A 467 7.58 -11.92 -10.60
N ASN A 468 6.33 -11.55 -10.86
CA ASN A 468 5.15 -12.36 -10.60
C ASN A 468 4.47 -12.83 -11.89
N SER A 469 3.67 -13.88 -11.79
CA SER A 469 2.84 -14.42 -12.87
C SER A 469 1.65 -15.18 -12.30
N LEU A 470 0.64 -15.46 -13.12
CA LEU A 470 -0.55 -16.21 -12.70
C LEU A 470 -0.24 -17.63 -12.19
N GLU A 471 0.93 -18.18 -12.52
CA GLU A 471 1.40 -19.51 -12.07
C GLU A 471 2.18 -19.45 -10.75
N LYS A 472 2.46 -18.26 -10.22
CA LYS A 472 3.24 -18.05 -9.01
C LYS A 472 2.34 -17.55 -7.88
N THR A 473 1.94 -18.45 -6.99
CA THR A 473 1.27 -18.09 -5.74
C THR A 473 2.24 -17.39 -4.79
N VAL A 474 1.93 -16.15 -4.42
CA VAL A 474 2.68 -15.36 -3.42
C VAL A 474 2.03 -15.40 -2.04
N SER A 475 0.71 -15.59 -1.97
CA SER A 475 -0.02 -15.75 -0.71
C SER A 475 -1.15 -16.77 -0.85
N VAL A 476 -1.41 -17.52 0.21
CA VAL A 476 -2.55 -18.45 0.32
C VAL A 476 -3.52 -17.99 1.39
N ILE A 477 -4.78 -18.40 1.26
CA ILE A 477 -5.88 -18.06 2.16
C ILE A 477 -6.29 -19.29 2.95
N SER A 478 -6.43 -19.16 4.26
CA SER A 478 -6.80 -20.23 5.18
C SER A 478 -8.10 -19.89 5.92
N TRP A 479 -8.99 -20.89 6.07
CA TRP A 479 -10.26 -20.77 6.80
C TRP A 479 -10.24 -21.63 8.07
N LYS A 480 -9.15 -21.59 8.83
CA LYS A 480 -9.09 -22.32 10.10
C LYS A 480 -10.01 -21.68 11.13
N GLU A 481 -10.43 -22.49 12.10
CA GLU A 481 -11.10 -22.02 13.30
C GLU A 481 -10.05 -21.51 14.29
N ASN A 482 -10.18 -20.25 14.72
CA ASN A 482 -9.28 -19.58 15.66
C ASN A 482 -10.01 -19.23 16.97
N GLU A 483 -9.28 -19.17 18.09
CA GLU A 483 -9.81 -18.63 19.34
C GLU A 483 -9.93 -17.11 19.25
N MET A 484 -11.05 -16.58 19.75
CA MET A 484 -11.31 -15.16 19.93
C MET A 484 -11.86 -14.92 21.33
N LYS A 485 -11.44 -13.81 21.97
CA LYS A 485 -12.01 -13.29 23.20
C LYS A 485 -12.56 -11.88 22.96
N LEU A 486 -13.77 -11.60 23.45
CA LEU A 486 -14.40 -10.28 23.33
C LEU A 486 -14.77 -9.69 24.69
N ASP A 487 -14.20 -8.53 25.01
CA ASP A 487 -14.45 -7.80 26.25
C ASP A 487 -15.38 -6.60 26.00
N LEU A 488 -16.65 -6.88 25.66
CA LEU A 488 -17.71 -5.88 25.47
C LEU A 488 -18.68 -5.87 26.68
N PRO A 489 -18.83 -4.74 27.41
CA PRO A 489 -19.65 -4.68 28.63
C PRO A 489 -21.11 -5.06 28.46
N ASP A 490 -21.75 -4.69 27.35
CA ASP A 490 -23.17 -4.93 27.11
C ASP A 490 -23.46 -6.36 26.60
N LEU A 491 -22.46 -7.04 26.06
CA LEU A 491 -22.55 -8.42 25.60
C LEU A 491 -22.41 -9.43 26.77
N GLY A 492 -21.64 -9.05 27.80
CA GLY A 492 -21.32 -9.92 28.94
C GLY A 492 -20.33 -11.04 28.57
N THR A 493 -20.22 -12.06 29.43
CA THR A 493 -19.21 -13.13 29.26
C THR A 493 -19.73 -14.42 28.64
N ASP A 494 -21.05 -14.63 28.65
CA ASP A 494 -21.69 -15.90 28.27
C ASP A 494 -22.76 -15.67 27.18
N PHE A 495 -22.37 -14.99 26.10
CA PHE A 495 -23.25 -14.66 24.97
C PHE A 495 -23.38 -15.81 23.98
N SER A 496 -24.48 -15.84 23.23
CA SER A 496 -24.68 -16.81 22.14
C SER A 496 -24.08 -16.30 20.83
N ILE A 497 -23.63 -17.23 19.99
CA ILE A 497 -23.06 -16.99 18.66
C ILE A 497 -23.87 -17.78 17.65
N GLN A 498 -24.45 -17.09 16.67
CA GLN A 498 -25.26 -17.70 15.61
C GLN A 498 -24.76 -17.24 14.24
N ALA A 499 -24.45 -18.18 13.34
CA ALA A 499 -24.11 -17.86 11.97
C ALA A 499 -25.23 -17.11 11.22
N LEU A 500 -24.82 -16.14 10.40
CA LEU A 500 -25.71 -15.30 9.59
C LEU A 500 -25.58 -15.58 8.09
N ASN A 501 -24.37 -15.80 7.57
CA ASN A 501 -24.16 -15.97 6.13
C ASN A 501 -24.62 -17.34 5.61
N ASP A 502 -24.96 -17.35 4.32
CA ASP A 502 -25.42 -18.55 3.63
C ASP A 502 -24.34 -19.66 3.67
N GLY A 503 -24.79 -20.89 3.94
CA GLY A 503 -23.91 -22.07 4.04
C GLY A 503 -23.17 -22.22 5.38
N ASN A 504 -23.32 -21.27 6.31
CA ASN A 504 -22.75 -21.36 7.65
C ASN A 504 -23.83 -21.76 8.67
N GLU A 505 -23.69 -22.94 9.27
CA GLU A 505 -24.62 -23.47 10.28
C GLU A 505 -24.05 -23.40 11.70
N TYR A 506 -22.94 -22.68 11.89
CA TYR A 506 -22.27 -22.58 13.18
C TYR A 506 -23.17 -21.95 14.24
N ASN A 507 -23.30 -22.62 15.38
CA ASN A 507 -24.01 -22.13 16.55
C ASN A 507 -23.23 -22.55 17.80
N SER A 508 -22.96 -21.61 18.70
CA SER A 508 -22.19 -21.84 19.92
C SER A 508 -22.54 -20.83 21.00
N GLU A 509 -21.93 -20.98 22.18
CA GLU A 509 -21.97 -20.01 23.27
C GLU A 509 -20.53 -19.69 23.68
N ALA A 510 -20.28 -18.43 24.04
CA ALA A 510 -19.01 -18.04 24.63
C ALA A 510 -18.93 -18.51 26.09
N GLU A 511 -17.73 -18.88 26.51
CA GLU A 511 -17.43 -19.19 27.91
C GLU A 511 -16.36 -18.21 28.42
N ASN A 512 -16.69 -17.39 29.44
CA ASN A 512 -15.79 -16.35 29.95
C ASN A 512 -15.26 -15.42 28.83
N SER A 513 -16.16 -14.98 27.95
CA SER A 513 -15.89 -14.15 26.78
C SER A 513 -15.09 -14.81 25.65
N LYS A 514 -14.72 -16.09 25.79
CA LYS A 514 -13.93 -16.83 24.81
C LYS A 514 -14.79 -17.76 23.97
N PHE A 515 -14.47 -17.85 22.69
CA PHE A 515 -15.11 -18.77 21.75
C PHE A 515 -14.16 -19.06 20.60
N ARG A 516 -14.56 -20.00 19.75
CA ARG A 516 -13.84 -20.35 18.53
C ARG A 516 -14.63 -19.91 17.31
N ILE A 517 -13.96 -19.41 16.30
CA ILE A 517 -14.62 -18.82 15.13
C ILE A 517 -13.81 -19.05 13.86
N SER A 518 -14.50 -19.30 12.76
CA SER A 518 -13.93 -19.38 11.41
C SER A 518 -14.36 -18.14 10.61
N PRO A 519 -13.86 -17.95 9.38
CA PRO A 519 -14.34 -16.87 8.52
C PRO A 519 -15.85 -16.98 8.26
N GLY A 520 -16.54 -15.85 8.29
CA GLY A 520 -18.00 -15.78 8.17
C GLY A 520 -18.61 -14.57 8.87
N THR A 521 -19.94 -14.50 8.90
CA THR A 521 -20.71 -13.50 9.65
C THR A 521 -21.57 -14.16 10.71
N TYR A 522 -21.67 -13.51 11.87
CA TYR A 522 -22.24 -14.06 13.07
C TYR A 522 -23.02 -12.99 13.85
N LEU A 523 -24.12 -13.41 14.45
CA LEU A 523 -24.85 -12.67 15.46
C LEU A 523 -24.32 -13.06 16.83
N LEU A 524 -23.86 -12.07 17.58
CA LEU A 524 -23.52 -12.20 18.99
C LEU A 524 -24.66 -11.61 19.81
N SER A 525 -25.17 -12.35 20.79
CA SER A 525 -26.31 -11.91 21.61
C SER A 525 -26.08 -12.19 23.08
N ALA A 526 -26.19 -11.15 23.90
CA ALA A 526 -26.13 -11.26 25.35
C ALA A 526 -27.21 -12.23 25.84
N LYS A 527 -26.91 -12.93 26.94
CA LYS A 527 -27.78 -13.97 27.47
C LYS A 527 -29.20 -13.47 27.75
N GLY A 528 -30.18 -14.06 27.09
CA GLY A 528 -31.60 -13.72 27.25
C GLY A 528 -32.07 -12.55 26.39
N THR A 529 -31.23 -12.04 25.49
CA THR A 529 -31.59 -11.03 24.50
C THR A 529 -32.22 -11.69 23.28
N GLU A 530 -33.39 -11.21 22.86
CA GLU A 530 -34.04 -11.60 21.60
C GLU A 530 -34.01 -10.40 20.65
N ILE A 531 -33.47 -10.59 19.44
CA ILE A 531 -33.27 -9.52 18.45
C ILE A 531 -34.20 -9.72 17.27
N ASP A 532 -34.85 -8.64 16.83
CA ASP A 532 -35.60 -8.59 15.59
C ASP A 532 -34.65 -8.33 14.42
N LEU A 533 -34.12 -9.41 13.81
CA LEU A 533 -33.13 -9.33 12.73
C LEU A 533 -33.60 -8.49 11.53
N ALA A 534 -34.91 -8.41 11.28
CA ALA A 534 -35.47 -7.60 10.20
C ALA A 534 -35.33 -6.08 10.45
N LYS A 535 -35.13 -5.66 11.71
CA LYS A 535 -34.87 -4.26 12.08
C LYS A 535 -33.39 -3.99 12.34
N ALA A 536 -32.71 -4.93 12.99
CA ALA A 536 -31.31 -4.81 13.41
C ALA A 536 -30.35 -4.52 12.24
N GLY A 537 -30.57 -5.13 11.08
CA GLY A 537 -29.68 -4.97 9.92
C GLY A 537 -29.83 -3.68 9.11
N LYS A 538 -30.77 -2.78 9.45
CA LYS A 538 -31.12 -1.64 8.57
C LYS A 538 -30.08 -0.53 8.47
N ASN A 539 -29.24 -0.38 9.48
CA ASN A 539 -28.24 0.69 9.55
C ASN A 539 -26.82 0.19 9.22
N LEU A 540 -26.67 -1.08 8.83
CA LEU A 540 -25.38 -1.63 8.45
C LEU A 540 -24.99 -1.18 7.05
N ARG A 541 -23.68 -1.00 6.83
CA ARG A 541 -23.11 -0.70 5.49
C ARG A 541 -23.33 -1.84 4.51
N VAL A 542 -23.33 -3.08 5.02
CA VAL A 542 -23.55 -4.30 4.25
C VAL A 542 -24.76 -5.05 4.81
N PRO A 543 -25.50 -5.84 3.98
CA PRO A 543 -26.61 -6.63 4.48
C PRO A 543 -26.18 -7.55 5.64
N LEU A 544 -27.08 -7.77 6.60
CA LEU A 544 -26.81 -8.52 7.83
C LEU A 544 -26.14 -9.89 7.59
N ASN A 545 -26.59 -10.63 6.58
CA ASN A 545 -26.10 -11.96 6.21
C ASN A 545 -25.05 -11.96 5.09
N ALA A 546 -24.68 -10.80 4.53
CA ALA A 546 -23.74 -10.75 3.42
C ALA A 546 -22.31 -11.02 3.91
N PHE A 547 -21.59 -11.87 3.17
CA PHE A 547 -20.20 -12.21 3.41
C PHE A 547 -19.55 -12.56 2.07
N GLU A 548 -18.64 -11.70 1.59
CA GLU A 548 -17.81 -11.98 0.42
C GLU A 548 -16.36 -12.09 0.88
N ALA A 549 -15.74 -13.23 0.59
CA ALA A 549 -14.36 -13.51 0.94
C ALA A 549 -13.79 -14.59 0.01
N GLN A 550 -12.48 -14.54 -0.20
CA GLN A 550 -11.78 -15.60 -0.92
C GLN A 550 -11.83 -16.91 -0.13
N SER A 551 -12.26 -18.00 -0.78
CA SER A 551 -12.25 -19.34 -0.17
C SER A 551 -10.83 -19.84 0.07
N SER A 552 -10.68 -20.82 0.97
CA SER A 552 -9.37 -21.39 1.30
C SER A 552 -8.63 -21.88 0.05
N THR A 553 -7.40 -21.43 -0.12
CA THR A 553 -6.51 -21.79 -1.25
C THR A 553 -5.32 -22.64 -0.82
N VAL A 554 -5.22 -23.01 0.46
CA VAL A 554 -4.19 -23.94 0.95
C VAL A 554 -4.36 -25.32 0.31
N ASP A 555 -3.41 -25.71 -0.52
CA ASP A 555 -3.41 -26.96 -1.30
C ASP A 555 -2.27 -27.93 -0.92
N GLU A 556 -1.19 -27.44 -0.33
CA GLU A 556 -0.04 -28.20 0.17
C GLU A 556 0.44 -27.69 1.55
N THR A 557 1.64 -28.11 1.98
CA THR A 557 2.29 -27.64 3.20
C THR A 557 3.24 -26.50 2.87
N TYR A 558 2.96 -25.32 3.41
CA TYR A 558 3.78 -24.13 3.26
C TYR A 558 4.46 -23.79 4.59
N LEU A 559 5.72 -23.37 4.52
CA LEU A 559 6.50 -22.88 5.64
C LEU A 559 7.26 -21.62 5.24
N VAL A 560 7.16 -20.60 6.07
CA VAL A 560 7.78 -19.29 5.90
C VAL A 560 8.70 -19.07 7.09
N HIS A 561 9.99 -18.96 6.83
CA HIS A 561 11.01 -18.78 7.84
C HIS A 561 12.15 -17.94 7.28
N ASP A 562 12.45 -16.83 7.95
CA ASP A 562 13.64 -16.01 7.68
C ASP A 562 14.75 -16.38 8.69
N PRO A 563 15.79 -17.12 8.28
CA PRO A 563 16.78 -17.62 9.20
C PRO A 563 17.63 -16.49 9.79
N VAL A 564 17.84 -16.50 11.10
CA VAL A 564 18.81 -15.61 11.76
C VAL A 564 20.19 -15.84 11.13
N SER A 565 20.72 -14.83 10.44
CA SER A 565 21.97 -14.99 9.69
C SER A 565 23.22 -15.10 10.58
N VAL A 566 23.16 -14.54 11.80
CA VAL A 566 24.27 -14.48 12.75
C VAL A 566 23.79 -14.23 14.20
N ALA A 567 24.42 -14.89 15.17
CA ALA A 567 24.15 -14.70 16.59
C ALA A 567 25.45 -14.78 17.44
N PRO A 568 25.52 -14.11 18.60
CA PRO A 568 26.62 -14.27 19.55
C PRO A 568 26.65 -15.65 20.20
N ALA A 569 27.86 -16.16 20.47
CA ALA A 569 28.07 -17.40 21.20
C ALA A 569 27.48 -17.31 22.62
N GLY A 570 26.78 -18.37 23.05
CA GLY A 570 26.18 -18.48 24.38
C GLY A 570 24.92 -17.63 24.62
N GLN A 571 24.52 -16.74 23.70
CA GLN A 571 23.30 -15.94 23.81
C GLN A 571 22.14 -16.64 23.11
N THR A 572 21.13 -17.08 23.87
CA THR A 572 19.93 -17.70 23.31
C THR A 572 19.14 -16.74 22.45
N PHE A 573 18.42 -17.30 21.47
CA PHE A 573 17.49 -16.59 20.61
C PHE A 573 16.40 -17.54 20.15
N ASP A 574 15.28 -16.97 19.72
CA ASP A 574 14.14 -17.72 19.21
C ASP A 574 14.25 -17.92 17.70
N LEU A 575 13.94 -19.12 17.25
CA LEU A 575 13.62 -19.44 15.87
C LEU A 575 12.12 -19.29 15.70
N GLU A 576 11.70 -18.39 14.81
CA GLU A 576 10.30 -18.10 14.51
C GLU A 576 9.94 -18.49 13.08
N LEU A 577 8.75 -19.02 12.87
CA LEU A 577 8.22 -19.34 11.54
C LEU A 577 6.70 -19.28 11.50
N SER A 578 6.17 -19.14 10.29
CA SER A 578 4.76 -19.41 10.00
C SER A 578 4.62 -20.68 9.15
N ALA A 579 3.65 -21.54 9.47
CA ALA A 579 3.34 -22.73 8.70
C ALA A 579 1.83 -22.90 8.50
N VAL A 580 1.44 -23.35 7.31
CA VAL A 580 0.05 -23.70 7.00
C VAL A 580 0.04 -24.93 6.10
N SER A 581 -0.88 -25.86 6.34
CA SER A 581 -0.98 -27.08 5.54
C SER A 581 -2.43 -27.43 5.26
N LYS A 582 -2.66 -28.04 4.09
CA LYS A 582 -3.92 -28.67 3.74
C LYS A 582 -4.31 -29.80 4.70
N SER A 583 -3.31 -30.49 5.24
CA SER A 583 -3.52 -31.50 6.28
C SER A 583 -3.24 -30.91 7.66
N GLU A 584 -3.94 -31.40 8.67
CA GLU A 584 -3.70 -30.97 10.04
C GLU A 584 -2.23 -31.19 10.44
N ILE A 585 -1.58 -30.13 10.91
CA ILE A 585 -0.22 -30.17 11.46
C ILE A 585 -0.31 -30.75 12.87
N GLU A 586 0.34 -31.89 13.09
CA GLU A 586 0.37 -32.55 14.40
C GLU A 586 1.48 -31.99 15.29
N LYS A 587 2.64 -31.68 14.69
CA LYS A 587 3.76 -30.98 15.34
C LYS A 587 4.78 -30.46 14.32
N ILE A 588 5.63 -29.55 14.76
CA ILE A 588 6.79 -29.06 14.01
C ILE A 588 8.04 -29.27 14.86
N GLU A 589 9.10 -29.83 14.28
CA GLU A 589 10.39 -30.07 14.96
C GLU A 589 11.52 -29.35 14.22
N ALA A 590 12.39 -28.66 14.95
CA ALA A 590 13.67 -28.19 14.42
C ALA A 590 14.77 -29.18 14.82
N TRP A 591 15.50 -29.67 13.83
CA TRP A 591 16.64 -30.57 14.03
C TRP A 591 17.93 -29.80 13.83
N PHE A 592 18.55 -29.42 14.94
CA PHE A 592 19.75 -28.60 14.99
C PHE A 592 21.03 -29.44 15.05
N ARG A 593 22.09 -28.86 14.51
CA ARG A 593 23.47 -29.32 14.64
C ARG A 593 24.41 -28.14 14.78
N ASN A 594 25.38 -28.26 15.68
CA ASN A 594 26.61 -27.47 15.63
C ASN A 594 27.80 -28.40 15.88
N GLY A 595 28.64 -28.55 14.87
CA GLY A 595 29.73 -29.54 14.87
C GLY A 595 29.21 -30.97 15.09
N ASN A 596 29.60 -31.59 16.20
CA ASN A 596 29.16 -32.96 16.57
C ASN A 596 28.04 -32.98 17.61
N VAL A 597 27.47 -31.82 17.97
CA VAL A 597 26.35 -31.71 18.90
C VAL A 597 25.06 -31.63 18.07
N TYR A 598 24.11 -32.51 18.39
CA TYR A 598 22.83 -32.61 17.72
C TYR A 598 21.70 -32.48 18.75
N GLU A 599 20.62 -31.81 18.37
CA GLU A 599 19.42 -31.74 19.17
C GLU A 599 18.20 -31.51 18.30
N SER A 600 17.12 -32.22 18.59
CA SER A 600 15.81 -32.00 18.00
C SER A 600 14.90 -31.38 19.05
N VAL A 601 14.25 -30.27 18.72
CA VAL A 601 13.33 -29.58 19.61
C VAL A 601 12.00 -29.39 18.90
N GLU A 602 10.90 -29.66 19.61
CA GLU A 602 9.55 -29.37 19.13
C GLU A 602 9.28 -27.87 19.28
N LEU A 603 8.73 -27.25 18.23
CA LEU A 603 8.35 -25.85 18.27
C LEU A 603 7.02 -25.68 19.00
N LYS A 604 6.91 -24.61 19.78
CA LYS A 604 5.68 -24.22 20.45
C LYS A 604 4.81 -23.45 19.47
N ALA A 605 3.56 -23.89 19.29
CA ALA A 605 2.56 -23.12 18.57
C ALA A 605 2.11 -21.93 19.44
N GLU A 606 2.16 -20.73 18.87
CA GLU A 606 1.58 -19.52 19.47
C GLU A 606 0.12 -19.36 19.04
N ASN A 607 -0.15 -19.69 17.78
CA ASN A 607 -1.50 -19.78 17.22
C ASN A 607 -1.53 -20.90 16.15
N ASN A 608 -2.54 -20.89 15.27
CA ASN A 608 -2.72 -21.89 14.22
C ASN A 608 -1.66 -21.86 13.08
N TYR A 609 -0.81 -20.85 13.08
CA TYR A 609 0.10 -20.50 12.00
C TYR A 609 1.52 -20.24 12.49
N ASP A 610 1.68 -19.57 13.62
CA ASP A 610 2.96 -19.09 14.12
C ASP A 610 3.54 -20.03 15.18
N TYR A 611 4.82 -20.35 15.02
CA TYR A 611 5.55 -21.30 15.84
C TYR A 611 6.91 -20.72 16.22
N SER A 612 7.32 -20.93 17.46
CA SER A 612 8.61 -20.47 17.98
C SER A 612 9.32 -21.54 18.81
N VAL A 613 10.64 -21.47 18.86
CA VAL A 613 11.47 -22.29 19.75
C VAL A 613 12.76 -21.56 20.13
N GLU A 614 13.09 -21.54 21.42
CA GLU A 614 14.38 -21.06 21.89
C GLU A 614 15.48 -22.06 21.45
N VAL A 615 16.49 -21.55 20.75
CA VAL A 615 17.62 -22.38 20.32
C VAL A 615 18.43 -22.82 21.55
N PRO A 616 18.65 -24.14 21.75
CA PRO A 616 19.33 -24.63 22.94
C PRO A 616 20.74 -24.06 23.10
N ALA A 617 21.04 -23.48 24.27
CA ALA A 617 22.32 -22.82 24.55
C ALA A 617 23.56 -23.69 24.28
N LYS A 618 23.45 -25.02 24.42
CA LYS A 618 24.55 -25.97 24.17
C LYS A 618 24.96 -26.07 22.69
N LEU A 619 24.13 -25.54 21.77
CA LEU A 619 24.39 -25.48 20.33
C LEU A 619 24.96 -24.13 19.91
N LEU A 620 25.10 -23.17 20.83
CA LEU A 620 25.53 -21.80 20.56
C LEU A 620 27.04 -21.62 20.83
N GLU A 621 27.83 -22.62 20.44
CA GLU A 621 29.30 -22.53 20.42
C GLU A 621 29.77 -21.89 19.10
N PRO A 622 30.91 -21.18 19.07
CA PRO A 622 31.45 -20.58 17.85
C PRO A 622 31.55 -21.60 16.70
N GLY A 623 30.89 -21.31 15.58
CA GLY A 623 30.71 -22.26 14.49
C GLY A 623 29.48 -21.97 13.64
N PHE A 624 28.91 -23.01 13.05
CA PHE A 624 27.69 -22.94 12.25
C PHE A 624 26.60 -23.77 12.93
N LEU A 625 25.51 -23.11 13.30
CA LEU A 625 24.27 -23.76 13.67
C LEU A 625 23.52 -24.08 12.39
N GLU A 626 23.47 -25.35 12.02
CA GLU A 626 22.74 -25.83 10.85
C GLU A 626 21.48 -26.56 11.29
N TYR A 627 20.39 -26.40 10.54
CA TYR A 627 19.14 -27.05 10.92
C TYR A 627 18.19 -27.30 9.75
N ARG A 628 17.26 -28.21 10.00
CA ARG A 628 16.06 -28.44 9.19
C ARG A 628 14.83 -28.30 10.06
N ILE A 629 13.72 -27.93 9.44
CA ILE A 629 12.41 -27.88 10.09
C ILE A 629 11.54 -28.96 9.47
N ILE A 630 10.98 -29.83 10.30
CA ILE A 630 10.14 -30.95 9.89
C ILE A 630 8.71 -30.65 10.34
N VAL A 631 7.81 -30.48 9.38
CA VAL A 631 6.38 -30.29 9.61
C VAL A 631 5.71 -31.66 9.48
N LYS A 632 5.17 -32.17 10.59
CA LYS A 632 4.48 -33.46 10.63
C LYS A 632 3.00 -33.26 10.48
N THR A 633 2.40 -33.91 9.49
CA THR A 633 0.97 -33.86 9.24
C THR A 633 0.38 -35.25 9.22
N LYS A 634 -0.94 -35.36 9.34
CA LYS A 634 -1.66 -36.65 9.19
C LYS A 634 -1.41 -37.34 7.84
N ALA A 635 -1.05 -36.59 6.80
CA ALA A 635 -0.77 -37.13 5.46
C ALA A 635 0.70 -37.55 5.26
N GLY A 636 1.60 -37.11 6.14
CA GLY A 636 3.04 -37.33 6.03
C GLY A 636 3.87 -36.15 6.54
N ASP A 637 5.17 -36.41 6.69
CA ASP A 637 6.17 -35.42 7.11
C ASP A 637 6.68 -34.64 5.90
N HIS A 638 6.96 -33.35 6.07
CA HIS A 638 7.62 -32.49 5.08
C HIS A 638 8.81 -31.79 5.72
N THR A 639 9.96 -31.78 5.05
CA THR A 639 11.21 -31.23 5.56
C THR A 639 11.65 -30.00 4.78
N PHE A 640 11.97 -28.93 5.52
CA PHE A 640 12.42 -27.64 5.03
C PHE A 640 13.88 -27.36 5.45
N PRO A 641 14.68 -26.65 4.63
CA PRO A 641 14.30 -26.00 3.37
C PRO A 641 14.10 -26.99 2.21
N GLY A 642 13.42 -26.54 1.15
CA GLY A 642 13.17 -27.30 -0.08
C GLY A 642 11.82 -28.04 -0.16
N ALA A 643 11.08 -28.12 0.96
CA ALA A 643 9.75 -28.76 1.04
C ALA A 643 9.75 -30.23 0.58
N TYR A 644 10.77 -31.01 0.97
CA TYR A 644 10.90 -32.42 0.61
C TYR A 644 9.91 -33.29 1.39
N ASP A 645 9.29 -34.26 0.72
CA ASP A 645 8.51 -35.31 1.38
C ASP A 645 9.40 -36.19 2.27
N GLY A 646 8.89 -36.55 3.45
CA GLY A 646 9.55 -37.42 4.41
C GLY A 646 10.44 -36.68 5.42
N SER A 647 11.11 -37.47 6.26
CA SER A 647 11.98 -37.00 7.34
C SER A 647 13.44 -37.38 7.08
N PRO A 648 14.44 -36.62 7.57
CA PRO A 648 15.85 -37.01 7.49
C PRO A 648 16.20 -38.32 8.22
N ALA A 649 15.30 -38.90 9.01
CA ALA A 649 15.46 -40.24 9.57
C ALA A 649 15.11 -41.37 8.58
N ASP A 650 14.43 -41.07 7.48
CA ASP A 650 14.04 -42.06 6.49
C ASP A 650 15.25 -42.47 5.64
N TRP A 651 15.34 -43.77 5.34
CA TRP A 651 16.51 -44.35 4.66
C TRP A 651 16.71 -43.84 3.22
N ASP A 652 15.63 -43.38 2.58
CA ASP A 652 15.55 -42.86 1.21
C ASP A 652 15.37 -41.34 1.15
N PHE A 653 15.47 -40.63 2.28
CA PHE A 653 15.46 -39.18 2.29
C PHE A 653 16.68 -38.61 1.56
N TYR A 654 16.45 -37.68 0.64
CA TYR A 654 17.46 -37.14 -0.27
C TYR A 654 17.63 -35.62 -0.20
N GLY A 655 16.89 -34.92 0.68
CA GLY A 655 17.01 -33.47 0.85
C GLY A 655 18.36 -33.08 1.46
N GLU A 656 19.17 -32.32 0.71
CA GLU A 656 20.52 -31.94 1.15
C GLU A 656 20.57 -30.53 1.76
N GLU A 657 19.59 -29.68 1.47
CA GLU A 657 19.55 -28.27 1.87
C GLU A 657 19.42 -28.11 3.40
N LEU A 658 19.96 -27.01 3.93
CA LEU A 658 20.02 -26.67 5.36
C LEU A 658 19.84 -25.16 5.54
N TYR A 659 19.11 -24.76 6.58
CA TYR A 659 19.26 -23.41 7.12
C TYR A 659 20.59 -23.32 7.91
N SER A 660 21.17 -22.13 7.98
CA SER A 660 22.43 -21.91 8.69
C SER A 660 22.50 -20.55 9.38
N THR A 661 22.87 -20.55 10.65
CA THR A 661 23.19 -19.37 11.45
C THR A 661 24.66 -19.40 11.84
N ARG A 662 25.38 -18.30 11.60
CA ARG A 662 26.78 -18.16 12.05
C ARG A 662 26.81 -17.79 13.53
N ILE A 663 27.46 -18.61 14.34
CA ILE A 663 27.67 -18.32 15.76
C ILE A 663 29.07 -17.72 15.92
N VAL A 664 29.13 -16.46 16.35
CA VAL A 664 30.38 -15.67 16.43
C VAL A 664 30.69 -15.26 17.86
N GLN A 665 31.95 -14.93 18.16
CA GLN A 665 32.31 -14.34 19.45
C GLN A 665 31.61 -12.98 19.64
N GLU A 666 31.24 -12.63 20.86
CA GLU A 666 30.51 -11.39 21.18
C GLU A 666 31.28 -10.11 20.75
N ASP A 667 32.60 -10.14 20.85
CA ASP A 667 33.48 -9.03 20.45
C ASP A 667 33.72 -8.93 18.93
N SER A 668 33.18 -9.85 18.13
CA SER A 668 33.36 -9.85 16.68
C SER A 668 32.88 -8.54 16.05
N PRO A 669 33.55 -8.04 14.99
CA PRO A 669 33.09 -6.87 14.24
C PRO A 669 31.70 -7.09 13.63
N VAL A 670 30.90 -6.02 13.59
CA VAL A 670 29.59 -6.01 12.95
C VAL A 670 29.67 -5.23 11.64
N TYR A 671 29.52 -5.92 10.52
CA TYR A 671 29.43 -5.28 9.21
C TYR A 671 28.05 -4.65 9.04
N LEU A 672 28.01 -3.32 9.05
CA LEU A 672 26.82 -2.53 8.73
C LEU A 672 26.56 -2.53 7.22
N PHE A 673 27.61 -2.61 6.39
CA PHE A 673 27.51 -2.79 4.94
C PHE A 673 28.70 -3.61 4.40
N HIS A 674 28.45 -4.49 3.44
CA HIS A 674 29.43 -5.28 2.71
C HIS A 674 28.98 -5.44 1.26
N ALA A 675 29.66 -4.77 0.32
CA ALA A 675 29.20 -4.61 -1.05
C ALA A 675 28.90 -5.93 -1.77
N GLU A 676 29.74 -6.95 -1.60
CA GLU A 676 29.54 -8.27 -2.22
C GLU A 676 28.16 -8.87 -1.93
N ASN A 677 27.64 -8.69 -0.72
CA ASN A 677 26.41 -9.34 -0.25
C ASN A 677 25.20 -8.40 -0.24
N ASP A 678 25.43 -7.09 -0.11
CA ASP A 678 24.37 -6.14 0.22
C ASP A 678 23.96 -5.24 -0.96
N HIS A 679 24.75 -5.19 -2.04
CA HIS A 679 24.56 -4.19 -3.10
C HIS A 679 23.19 -4.24 -3.81
N GLU A 680 22.52 -5.40 -3.83
CA GLU A 680 21.18 -5.54 -4.39
C GLU A 680 20.09 -4.91 -3.50
N ASN A 681 20.35 -4.76 -2.19
CA ASN A 681 19.43 -4.17 -1.20
C ASN A 681 19.67 -2.67 -0.99
N LEU A 682 20.55 -2.06 -1.78
CA LEU A 682 20.80 -0.63 -1.72
C LEU A 682 19.61 0.16 -2.27
N VAL A 683 19.06 1.03 -1.44
CA VAL A 683 18.08 2.03 -1.86
C VAL A 683 18.83 3.20 -2.48
N ARG A 684 18.69 3.38 -3.80
CA ARG A 684 19.45 4.37 -4.57
C ARG A 684 18.71 4.79 -5.84
N PRO A 685 18.91 6.02 -6.33
CA PRO A 685 18.58 6.35 -7.71
C PRO A 685 19.38 5.47 -8.68
N TRP A 686 18.74 5.00 -9.75
CA TRP A 686 19.41 4.21 -10.77
C TRP A 686 20.40 5.07 -11.56
N THR A 687 21.63 4.57 -11.74
CA THR A 687 22.60 5.16 -12.66
C THR A 687 23.36 4.05 -13.39
N PRO A 688 23.64 4.21 -14.71
CA PRO A 688 24.26 3.16 -15.52
C PRO A 688 25.73 2.89 -15.17
N GLY A 689 26.39 3.86 -14.52
CA GLY A 689 27.79 3.74 -14.12
C GLY A 689 28.02 2.87 -12.88
N ASN A 690 26.96 2.60 -12.12
CA ASN A 690 27.07 1.85 -10.88
C ASN A 690 27.23 0.35 -11.14
N LYS A 691 28.15 -0.29 -10.40
CA LYS A 691 28.43 -1.73 -10.57
C LYS A 691 29.15 -2.32 -9.37
N LEU A 692 28.98 -3.63 -9.18
CA LEU A 692 29.82 -4.41 -8.27
C LEU A 692 31.10 -4.83 -9.01
N VAL A 693 32.28 -4.65 -8.38
CA VAL A 693 33.58 -5.02 -8.94
C VAL A 693 34.34 -5.91 -7.96
N PRO A 694 34.75 -7.13 -8.35
CA PRO A 694 35.56 -7.99 -7.51
C PRO A 694 36.92 -7.36 -7.16
N THR A 695 37.29 -7.41 -5.89
CA THR A 695 38.61 -7.03 -5.36
C THR A 695 39.44 -8.26 -4.96
N GLY A 696 38.81 -9.43 -4.88
CA GLY A 696 39.42 -10.71 -4.48
C GLY A 696 38.47 -11.88 -4.69
N GLU A 697 38.78 -13.03 -4.07
CA GLU A 697 38.00 -14.28 -4.22
C GLU A 697 36.66 -14.25 -3.48
N ASN A 698 36.58 -13.52 -2.35
CA ASN A 698 35.36 -13.31 -1.55
C ASN A 698 35.32 -11.84 -1.07
N SER A 699 35.56 -10.93 -2.00
CA SER A 699 35.53 -9.51 -1.73
C SER A 699 35.22 -8.76 -3.02
N ALA A 700 34.32 -7.79 -2.92
CA ALA A 700 33.98 -6.89 -4.00
C ALA A 700 33.70 -5.50 -3.45
N GLU A 701 33.98 -4.49 -4.26
CA GLU A 701 33.63 -3.10 -3.99
C GLU A 701 32.48 -2.65 -4.89
N TYR A 702 31.56 -1.89 -4.32
CA TYR A 702 30.47 -1.28 -5.06
C TYR A 702 30.93 0.08 -5.59
N HIS A 703 31.03 0.20 -6.91
CA HIS A 703 31.38 1.43 -7.61
C HIS A 703 30.13 2.27 -7.78
N VAL A 704 30.20 3.52 -7.31
CA VAL A 704 29.22 4.55 -7.60
C VAL A 704 29.89 5.58 -8.49
N LYS A 705 29.43 5.66 -9.74
CA LYS A 705 29.95 6.57 -10.74
C LYS A 705 28.85 7.52 -11.19
N ILE A 706 29.08 8.80 -10.96
CA ILE A 706 28.17 9.90 -11.24
C ILE A 706 28.86 10.86 -12.19
N ASP A 707 28.30 11.05 -13.38
CA ASP A 707 28.88 11.96 -14.37
C ASP A 707 28.58 13.42 -13.98
N GLU A 708 27.38 13.71 -13.49
CA GLU A 708 26.96 15.01 -12.96
C GLU A 708 26.11 14.81 -11.68
N LEU A 709 26.38 15.59 -10.62
CA LEU A 709 25.62 15.49 -9.36
C LEU A 709 24.23 16.12 -9.43
N PHE A 710 23.98 16.92 -10.47
CA PHE A 710 22.71 17.58 -10.72
C PHE A 710 22.42 17.47 -12.21
N GLU A 711 21.26 16.92 -12.52
CA GLU A 711 20.66 16.96 -13.85
C GLU A 711 19.38 17.79 -13.76
N GLU A 712 19.14 18.64 -14.76
CA GLU A 712 17.93 19.47 -14.82
C GLU A 712 16.70 18.56 -14.99
N ASP A 713 15.71 18.71 -14.11
CA ASP A 713 14.44 17.99 -14.21
C ASP A 713 13.58 18.62 -15.31
N VAL A 714 13.38 17.88 -16.40
CA VAL A 714 12.57 18.32 -17.54
C VAL A 714 11.09 18.55 -17.18
N GLU A 715 10.60 17.91 -16.11
CA GLU A 715 9.26 18.18 -15.59
C GLU A 715 9.24 19.40 -14.66
N ASN A 716 10.37 19.76 -14.05
CA ASN A 716 10.47 20.84 -13.07
C ASN A 716 11.67 21.78 -13.32
N LEU A 717 11.66 22.47 -14.46
CA LEU A 717 12.72 23.40 -14.88
C LEU A 717 12.99 24.56 -13.89
N GLY A 718 12.05 24.83 -12.99
CA GLY A 718 12.19 25.85 -11.94
C GLY A 718 12.79 25.33 -10.62
N ALA A 719 13.14 24.05 -10.51
CA ALA A 719 13.66 23.46 -9.29
C ALA A 719 15.02 24.05 -8.88
N GLU A 720 15.20 24.29 -7.57
CA GLU A 720 16.51 24.61 -7.02
C GLU A 720 17.48 23.43 -7.22
N PRO A 721 18.69 23.65 -7.79
CA PRO A 721 19.63 22.57 -8.02
C PRO A 721 20.09 21.87 -6.74
N VAL A 722 19.89 20.55 -6.68
CA VAL A 722 20.40 19.70 -5.60
C VAL A 722 21.62 18.92 -6.12
N TYR A 723 22.81 19.28 -5.63
CA TYR A 723 24.06 18.60 -5.97
C TYR A 723 24.39 17.51 -4.95
N ASP A 724 23.58 16.45 -4.93
CA ASP A 724 23.73 15.34 -3.99
C ASP A 724 23.29 14.02 -4.64
N TYR A 725 24.19 13.03 -4.62
CA TYR A 725 23.85 11.64 -4.89
C TYR A 725 24.01 10.82 -3.63
N SER A 726 22.88 10.32 -3.12
CA SER A 726 22.81 9.55 -1.89
C SER A 726 22.25 8.15 -2.12
N PHE A 727 22.74 7.20 -1.34
CA PHE A 727 22.24 5.83 -1.30
C PHE A 727 22.26 5.30 0.14
N ARG A 728 21.32 4.39 0.44
CA ARG A 728 21.07 3.87 1.79
C ARG A 728 21.06 2.35 1.79
N TYR A 729 21.57 1.77 2.88
CA TYR A 729 21.39 0.35 3.18
C TYR A 729 20.79 0.20 4.59
N ASN A 730 19.66 -0.48 4.70
CA ASN A 730 19.12 -0.89 5.98
C ASN A 730 19.81 -2.18 6.43
N PHE A 731 20.41 -2.16 7.62
CA PHE A 731 21.19 -3.28 8.13
C PHE A 731 20.53 -3.97 9.32
N ARG A 732 19.32 -3.56 9.73
CA ARG A 732 18.67 -4.04 10.95
C ARG A 732 18.53 -5.56 10.96
N LYS A 733 18.01 -6.17 9.90
CA LYS A 733 17.93 -7.64 9.78
C LYS A 733 19.31 -8.32 9.78
N LYS A 734 20.32 -7.66 9.21
CA LYS A 734 21.71 -8.16 9.14
C LYS A 734 22.42 -8.16 10.49
N LEU A 735 21.95 -7.37 11.47
CA LEU A 735 22.46 -7.47 12.83
C LEU A 735 22.22 -8.87 13.41
N GLY A 736 21.13 -9.53 13.01
CA GLY A 736 20.68 -10.77 13.63
C GLY A 736 20.44 -10.51 15.12
N ASN A 737 20.97 -11.37 15.99
CA ASN A 737 20.86 -11.21 17.44
C ASN A 737 22.05 -10.48 18.08
N ARG A 738 22.81 -9.69 17.30
CA ARG A 738 23.95 -8.91 17.79
C ARG A 738 23.53 -7.49 18.14
N THR A 739 24.19 -6.90 19.14
CA THR A 739 24.09 -5.47 19.47
C THR A 739 25.32 -4.70 18.99
N ILE A 740 25.15 -3.40 18.72
CA ILE A 740 26.23 -2.47 18.37
C ILE A 740 26.52 -1.43 19.47
N ASN A 741 25.78 -1.46 20.58
CA ASN A 741 25.81 -0.41 21.60
C ASN A 741 27.16 -0.31 22.35
N SER A 742 27.88 -1.42 22.45
CA SER A 742 29.19 -1.49 23.11
C SER A 742 30.35 -1.13 22.17
N LYS A 743 30.07 -0.94 20.88
CA LYS A 743 31.06 -0.72 19.82
C LYS A 743 31.36 0.77 19.73
N ASN A 744 32.61 1.14 19.52
CA ASN A 744 33.06 2.53 19.62
C ASN A 744 33.95 2.98 18.45
N LYS A 745 34.06 2.16 17.41
CA LYS A 745 34.87 2.49 16.24
C LYS A 745 34.20 2.03 14.95
N LEU A 746 33.93 2.96 14.05
CA LEU A 746 33.51 2.66 12.68
C LEU A 746 34.76 2.51 11.80
N VAL A 747 34.76 1.53 10.91
CA VAL A 747 35.82 1.30 9.93
C VAL A 747 35.21 1.21 8.54
N LEU A 748 35.47 2.23 7.71
CA LEU A 748 35.10 2.27 6.30
C LEU A 748 36.26 1.75 5.45
N LYS A 749 36.02 0.74 4.61
CA LYS A 749 36.99 0.32 3.58
C LYS A 749 36.51 0.79 2.21
N ALA A 750 37.16 1.83 1.68
CA ALA A 750 36.74 2.51 0.44
C ALA A 750 37.92 3.20 -0.28
N ARG A 751 37.68 3.64 -1.52
CA ARG A 751 38.61 4.44 -2.35
C ARG A 751 37.89 5.31 -3.39
N SER A 752 38.66 6.14 -4.09
CA SER A 752 38.25 6.79 -5.33
C SER A 752 39.06 6.25 -6.53
N PRO A 753 38.48 5.40 -7.39
CA PRO A 753 39.20 4.75 -8.49
C PRO A 753 39.89 5.69 -9.49
N GLY A 754 39.43 6.94 -9.63
CA GLY A 754 39.86 7.91 -10.65
C GLY A 754 41.21 8.63 -10.42
N ASN A 755 42.12 8.11 -9.59
CA ASN A 755 43.41 8.75 -9.26
C ASN A 755 43.31 10.19 -8.71
N THR A 756 42.16 10.57 -8.18
CA THR A 756 41.92 11.88 -7.54
C THR A 756 41.30 11.66 -6.18
N THR A 757 41.61 12.53 -5.22
CA THR A 757 40.95 12.49 -3.92
C THR A 757 39.51 12.97 -4.07
N LYS A 758 38.55 12.20 -3.57
CA LYS A 758 37.12 12.56 -3.55
C LYS A 758 36.60 12.61 -2.12
N LYS A 759 35.59 13.43 -1.88
CA LYS A 759 34.88 13.50 -0.59
C LYS A 759 33.62 12.65 -0.64
N MET A 760 33.31 12.02 0.49
CA MET A 760 32.05 11.29 0.70
C MET A 760 31.62 11.49 2.13
N GLN A 761 30.33 11.71 2.37
CA GLN A 761 29.75 11.69 3.71
C GLN A 761 29.28 10.27 4.01
N VAL A 762 29.66 9.77 5.19
CA VAL A 762 29.12 8.53 5.77
C VAL A 762 28.28 8.92 6.98
N ALA A 763 27.02 8.51 7.01
CA ALA A 763 26.11 8.78 8.10
C ALA A 763 25.41 7.52 8.61
N LEU A 764 25.14 7.50 9.91
CA LEU A 764 24.24 6.56 10.57
C LEU A 764 22.87 7.23 10.68
N VAL A 765 21.80 6.51 10.31
CA VAL A 765 20.42 7.00 10.38
C VAL A 765 19.66 6.19 11.42
N MET A 766 19.07 6.91 12.37
CA MET A 766 18.26 6.34 13.44
C MET A 766 16.83 6.02 12.97
N ASP A 767 16.13 5.19 13.74
CA ASP A 767 14.74 4.80 13.54
C ASP A 767 13.75 5.97 13.55
N ASN A 768 14.12 7.12 14.11
CA ASN A 768 13.37 8.38 14.02
C ASN A 768 13.74 9.23 12.78
N GLY A 769 14.54 8.70 11.85
CA GLY A 769 14.96 9.39 10.63
C GLY A 769 16.07 10.42 10.81
N ALA A 770 16.57 10.69 12.02
CA ALA A 770 17.69 11.59 12.25
C ALA A 770 19.01 10.97 11.77
N ALA A 771 19.86 11.75 11.09
CA ALA A 771 21.14 11.28 10.57
C ALA A 771 22.35 11.98 11.23
N PHE A 772 23.36 11.19 11.55
CA PHE A 772 24.64 11.65 12.11
C PHE A 772 25.79 11.19 11.22
N GLY A 773 26.55 12.13 10.67
CA GLY A 773 27.54 11.83 9.64
C GLY A 773 28.85 12.59 9.75
N LYS A 774 29.85 12.09 9.02
CA LYS A 774 31.18 12.70 8.87
C LYS A 774 31.62 12.63 7.42
N ILE A 775 32.26 13.70 6.94
CA ILE A 775 32.88 13.72 5.62
C ILE A 775 34.27 13.07 5.71
N VAL A 776 34.55 12.13 4.81
CA VAL A 776 35.83 11.46 4.65
C VAL A 776 36.45 11.76 3.29
N GLU A 777 37.77 11.74 3.22
CA GLU A 777 38.54 11.87 1.98
C GLU A 777 39.02 10.50 1.50
N LEU A 778 38.72 10.17 0.25
CA LEU A 778 39.03 8.89 -0.39
C LEU A 778 40.12 9.08 -1.44
N GLY A 779 41.30 8.48 -1.22
CA GLY A 779 42.36 8.39 -2.22
C GLY A 779 42.20 7.20 -3.18
N PRO A 780 43.13 6.99 -4.13
CA PRO A 780 43.02 5.93 -5.13
C PRO A 780 43.29 4.51 -4.63
N GLU A 781 43.98 4.39 -3.52
CA GLU A 781 44.27 3.11 -2.89
C GLU A 781 43.11 2.70 -1.98
N LEU A 782 42.66 1.45 -2.10
CA LEU A 782 41.67 0.86 -1.20
C LEU A 782 42.26 0.77 0.21
N LYS A 783 41.68 1.51 1.14
CA LYS A 783 42.17 1.61 2.52
C LYS A 783 41.04 1.59 3.52
N GLU A 784 41.38 1.20 4.74
CA GLU A 784 40.52 1.35 5.91
C GLU A 784 40.68 2.77 6.49
N ILE A 785 39.55 3.38 6.80
CA ILE A 785 39.44 4.71 7.39
C ILE A 785 38.66 4.54 8.69
N GLU A 786 39.31 4.83 9.81
CA GLU A 786 38.69 4.78 11.13
C GLU A 786 37.92 6.09 11.40
N ILE A 787 36.69 5.94 11.89
CA ILE A 787 35.79 7.03 12.27
C ILE A 787 35.35 6.75 13.71
N ASP A 788 35.63 7.68 14.62
CA ASP A 788 35.06 7.65 15.96
C ASP A 788 33.57 8.03 15.86
N PRO A 789 32.61 7.20 16.33
CA PRO A 789 31.19 7.54 16.32
C PRO A 789 30.88 8.87 17.03
N THR A 790 31.70 9.29 17.99
CA THR A 790 31.54 10.57 18.69
C THR A 790 31.92 11.79 17.82
N ASP A 791 32.62 11.57 16.70
CA ASP A 791 32.90 12.62 15.71
C ASP A 791 31.72 12.85 14.75
N LEU A 792 30.71 11.97 14.73
CA LEU A 792 29.55 12.12 13.85
C LEU A 792 28.72 13.32 14.31
N GLN A 793 28.36 14.19 13.37
CA GLN A 793 27.57 15.39 13.64
C GLN A 793 26.20 15.29 12.96
N PRO A 794 25.16 16.00 13.44
CA PRO A 794 23.89 16.07 12.74
C PRO A 794 24.08 16.49 11.27
N VAL A 795 23.49 15.72 10.35
CA VAL A 795 23.49 15.96 8.90
C VAL A 795 22.09 15.76 8.35
N LYS A 796 21.83 16.23 7.13
CA LYS A 796 20.50 16.07 6.51
C LYS A 796 20.26 14.61 6.12
N THR A 797 19.07 14.13 6.44
CA THR A 797 18.56 12.86 5.93
C THR A 797 18.00 13.06 4.53
N VAL A 798 18.42 12.22 3.58
CA VAL A 798 17.85 12.23 2.22
C VAL A 798 16.60 11.34 2.20
N THR A 799 15.53 11.79 1.58
CA THR A 799 14.33 10.95 1.35
C THR A 799 14.66 9.89 0.30
N LEU A 800 14.87 8.65 0.75
CA LEU A 800 15.23 7.50 -0.07
C LEU A 800 14.24 6.35 0.21
N PRO A 801 13.68 5.68 -0.82
CA PRO A 801 13.83 5.95 -2.25
C PRO A 801 13.35 7.35 -2.62
N ARG A 802 13.83 7.90 -3.74
CA ARG A 802 13.49 9.27 -4.14
C ARG A 802 11.98 9.34 -4.43
N PRO A 803 11.21 10.18 -3.72
CA PRO A 803 9.78 10.37 -3.99
C PRO A 803 9.51 10.84 -5.42
N TYR A 804 8.37 10.40 -5.95
CA TYR A 804 7.81 10.88 -7.20
C TYR A 804 6.42 11.47 -6.95
N PRO A 805 6.04 12.61 -7.58
CA PRO A 805 6.75 13.38 -8.61
C PRO A 805 7.99 14.14 -8.09
N GLY A 806 8.88 14.54 -9.02
CA GLY A 806 10.22 15.07 -8.73
C GLY A 806 10.27 16.38 -7.93
N PHE A 807 9.15 17.08 -7.76
CA PHE A 807 9.06 18.34 -7.02
C PHE A 807 9.01 18.19 -5.48
N LEU A 808 8.84 16.97 -4.98
CA LEU A 808 8.75 16.69 -3.56
C LEU A 808 10.08 16.98 -2.83
N PRO A 809 10.10 17.24 -1.52
CA PRO A 809 11.34 17.56 -0.80
C PRO A 809 12.42 16.47 -0.97
N TYR A 810 13.66 16.86 -1.23
CA TYR A 810 14.82 15.93 -1.32
C TYR A 810 15.36 15.57 0.06
N TYR A 811 15.35 16.54 0.97
CA TYR A 811 15.80 16.37 2.35
C TYR A 811 14.58 16.27 3.26
N PHE A 812 14.64 15.34 4.21
CA PHE A 812 13.68 15.23 5.27
C PHE A 812 13.90 16.35 6.30
N ASP A 813 12.83 17.02 6.69
CA ASP A 813 12.82 18.01 7.76
C ASP A 813 12.27 17.40 9.06
N HIS A 814 12.97 17.60 10.17
CA HIS A 814 12.63 17.00 11.46
C HIS A 814 13.18 17.82 12.63
N GLU A 815 12.48 17.80 13.76
CA GLU A 815 12.81 18.63 14.93
C GLU A 815 13.78 17.98 15.93
N TYR A 816 14.35 16.82 15.59
CA TYR A 816 15.22 16.10 16.52
C TYR A 816 16.50 16.90 16.81
N SER A 817 16.73 17.17 18.09
CA SER A 817 17.89 17.92 18.60
C SER A 817 18.73 17.14 19.62
N GLY A 818 18.48 15.83 19.75
CA GLY A 818 19.24 14.94 20.62
C GLY A 818 20.57 14.47 20.01
N ASP A 819 21.26 13.57 20.73
CA ASP A 819 22.53 12.97 20.32
C ASP A 819 22.32 11.65 19.54
N LEU A 820 23.37 11.13 18.92
CA LEU A 820 23.34 9.80 18.31
C LEU A 820 23.15 8.69 19.36
N GLU A 821 22.11 7.87 19.19
CA GLU A 821 21.82 6.67 19.99
C GLU A 821 22.07 5.42 19.14
N LEU A 822 23.18 4.69 19.38
CA LEU A 822 23.60 3.56 18.55
C LEU A 822 22.55 2.43 18.51
N GLU A 823 21.83 2.24 19.60
CA GLU A 823 20.74 1.27 19.74
C GLU A 823 19.55 1.54 18.82
N LYS A 824 19.38 2.78 18.36
CA LYS A 824 18.31 3.21 17.46
C LYS A 824 18.75 3.26 15.99
N VAL A 825 20.02 3.01 15.69
CA VAL A 825 20.51 3.06 14.30
C VAL A 825 20.07 1.83 13.54
N GLU A 826 19.44 2.05 12.38
CA GLU A 826 18.96 0.96 11.52
C GLU A 826 19.52 1.00 10.10
N SER A 827 20.08 2.13 9.65
CA SER A 827 20.63 2.22 8.30
C SER A 827 21.87 3.10 8.20
N VAL A 828 22.63 2.87 7.13
CA VAL A 828 23.76 3.71 6.73
C VAL A 828 23.39 4.50 5.48
N GLN A 829 23.73 5.79 5.47
CA GLN A 829 23.58 6.67 4.31
C GLN A 829 24.97 7.10 3.83
N PHE A 830 25.20 6.95 2.53
CA PHE A 830 26.39 7.44 1.86
C PHE A 830 25.97 8.56 0.91
N SER A 831 26.64 9.71 0.97
CA SER A 831 26.30 10.89 0.17
C SER A 831 27.52 11.46 -0.52
N ILE A 832 27.39 11.76 -1.82
CA ILE A 832 28.40 12.40 -2.67
C ILE A 832 27.90 13.81 -3.02
N GLY A 833 28.66 14.83 -2.65
CA GLY A 833 28.26 16.25 -2.79
C GLY A 833 28.53 17.06 -1.52
N PRO A 834 28.08 16.62 -0.33
CA PRO A 834 28.33 17.34 0.92
C PRO A 834 29.82 17.64 1.16
N GLY A 835 30.12 18.90 1.51
CA GLY A 835 31.48 19.37 1.82
C GLY A 835 32.37 19.67 0.61
N MET A 836 31.83 19.63 -0.61
CA MET A 836 32.53 19.99 -1.84
C MET A 836 32.36 21.47 -2.19
N THR A 837 33.33 22.02 -2.91
CA THR A 837 33.29 23.36 -3.49
C THR A 837 32.40 23.40 -4.74
N ALA A 838 31.92 24.58 -5.12
CA ALA A 838 31.11 24.75 -6.33
C ALA A 838 31.79 24.26 -7.64
N GLN A 839 33.12 24.24 -7.67
CA GLN A 839 33.87 23.68 -8.81
C GLN A 839 33.90 22.15 -8.78
N GLU A 840 34.06 21.55 -7.60
CA GLU A 840 34.04 20.11 -7.42
C GLU A 840 32.68 19.51 -7.74
N LEU A 841 31.58 20.16 -7.35
CA LEU A 841 30.20 19.71 -7.59
C LEU A 841 29.83 19.54 -9.08
N LYS A 842 30.59 20.20 -9.98
CA LYS A 842 30.39 20.15 -11.44
C LYS A 842 31.32 19.16 -12.15
N GLN A 843 32.06 18.37 -11.40
CA GLN A 843 32.96 17.36 -11.96
C GLN A 843 32.34 15.96 -11.83
N PRO A 844 32.75 15.00 -12.67
CA PRO A 844 32.41 13.60 -12.44
C PRO A 844 32.97 13.09 -11.11
N HIS A 845 32.22 12.22 -10.45
CA HIS A 845 32.58 11.57 -9.20
C HIS A 845 32.55 10.06 -9.34
N GLU A 846 33.56 9.40 -8.76
CA GLU A 846 33.62 7.95 -8.67
C GLU A 846 34.17 7.57 -7.30
N VAL A 847 33.37 6.82 -6.56
CA VAL A 847 33.75 6.24 -5.26
C VAL A 847 33.50 4.73 -5.31
N ALA A 848 34.32 3.98 -4.60
CA ALA A 848 34.17 2.54 -4.46
C ALA A 848 34.19 2.16 -2.98
N ILE A 849 33.17 1.44 -2.53
CA ILE A 849 33.01 1.03 -1.13
C ILE A 849 33.04 -0.49 -1.07
N GLU A 850 33.95 -1.06 -0.30
CA GLU A 850 33.97 -2.51 -0.03
C GLU A 850 33.12 -2.84 1.19
N SER A 851 33.29 -2.12 2.30
CA SER A 851 32.53 -2.35 3.52
C SER A 851 32.51 -1.17 4.49
N LEU A 852 31.54 -1.18 5.39
CA LEU A 852 31.48 -0.37 6.60
C LEU A 852 31.16 -1.30 7.78
N ARG A 853 32.02 -1.33 8.79
CA ARG A 853 31.84 -2.15 9.99
C ARG A 853 32.01 -1.33 11.26
N ILE A 854 31.49 -1.84 12.37
CA ILE A 854 31.64 -1.26 13.70
C ILE A 854 32.29 -2.30 14.65
N GLU A 855 33.25 -1.85 15.45
CA GLU A 855 34.13 -2.64 16.33
C GLU A 855 34.07 -2.21 17.80
#